data_AF-A0AAN8WTW4-F1
#
_entry.id   AF-A0AAN8WTW4-F1
#
_cell.length_a   1.000
_cell.length_b   1.000
_cell.length_c   1.000
_cell.angle_alpha   90.00
_cell.angle_beta   90.00
_cell.angle_gamma   90.00
#
_symmetry.space_group_name_H-M   'P 1'
#
loop_
_entity.id
_entity.type
_entity.pdbx_description
1 polymer ?
#
loop_
_entity_poly.entity_id
_entity_poly.type
_entity_poly.pdbx_seq_one_letter_code
_entity_poly.pdbx_strand_id
1 'polypeptide(L)'
;MELSVRQLLLVGCVLLLPDVIKLVDTQLKLQTNINKTVVHFQTEGMARPDTFLKYKKNVPLMKRLTVCFRVYLLQVRDEDAILSYALEDEADELFIAFSFEEQALMVACCKEPMWMKLAMPVRIRTWISVCIALDLDDMKYHLASYGDVREGMIPTVKKADYVIRNGGLLILGQDQDVFDGGFNKFQSLRGDLSDLRIYDYVLPSALMTSYAECSIYINVLPMIDLEALESDFELVNVYYEEIPERVICSRNTNFTVILPEFRSFIASELVCHTLGGKLSLPQSNSDKNDLFQTVLPYGKECAEVASDNFWIGAIGNFDTQKWEHYLTKEPLSYTNFLGGGDNAIAENAKCATFIGHNFTMESEQGLWTAQGCFEERCAVCSFKKVAILKVRGLCAESEFDRRFFLSERNGSLSFSGVYYSEIIKNPPVTNEETGITNYGSWTLRRIDKPEMTATMEMESPRHYPIGLNTWIIKNGKCGKSKATLVLTSCEDHQFSCSDGGCISIDYRCDSESTCRDGSDEDGCSYLYVKKNYDITSPPPRLRGVAVKISLHMNIKSIKKIDLPNFNFVCEIEMVLQWIDARVKVQYLNIIDEINVVPQNEYPWVPKLEYSGDENTVSDAVTTKSRMVVLRRSSPLGDNDQIVQESLAFDARKSPLLLKEELTVSTVCLYDLQAFPFDTQTCTI
;
A
#
# COMPACT_ATOMS: atom_id res chain seq x y z
N MET A 1 28.27 40.45 37.61
CA MET A 1 26.94 40.23 38.23
C MET A 1 25.89 40.17 37.12
N GLU A 2 25.95 39.24 36.16
CA GLU A 2 26.07 37.77 36.32
C GLU A 2 25.02 37.20 37.28
N LEU A 3 24.05 36.48 36.71
CA LEU A 3 23.83 35.05 36.98
C LEU A 3 22.82 34.42 36.01
N SER A 4 23.36 33.67 35.04
CA SER A 4 22.82 32.44 34.44
C SER A 4 21.31 32.11 34.57
N VAL A 5 20.61 32.11 33.43
CA VAL A 5 19.27 31.47 33.24
C VAL A 5 19.34 29.92 33.25
N ARG A 6 20.55 29.33 33.34
CA ARG A 6 20.81 27.89 33.16
C ARG A 6 20.47 26.99 34.37
N GLN A 7 19.61 27.43 35.29
CA GLN A 7 19.30 26.72 36.55
C GLN A 7 17.80 26.45 36.82
N LEU A 8 16.90 26.74 35.87
CA LEU A 8 15.44 26.54 36.02
C LEU A 8 14.89 25.28 35.33
N LEU A 9 15.76 24.31 34.98
CA LEU A 9 15.40 23.07 34.26
C LEU A 9 15.48 21.77 35.08
N LEU A 10 15.45 21.87 36.42
CA LEU A 10 15.37 20.71 37.32
C LEU A 10 14.34 20.95 38.43
N VAL A 11 13.18 20.30 38.27
CA VAL A 11 12.05 20.00 39.18
C VAL A 11 10.74 20.26 38.43
N GLY A 12 9.84 19.27 38.45
CA GLY A 12 8.58 19.28 37.69
C GLY A 12 7.48 20.17 38.29
N CYS A 13 6.31 20.14 37.63
CA CYS A 13 5.13 20.99 37.84
C CYS A 13 5.27 22.44 37.37
N VAL A 14 4.99 22.69 36.09
CA VAL A 14 4.49 23.98 35.62
C VAL A 14 2.96 23.91 35.55
N LEU A 15 2.29 24.49 36.55
CA LEU A 15 0.93 24.97 36.38
C LEU A 15 0.98 26.13 35.38
N LEU A 16 0.42 25.93 34.18
CA LEU A 16 0.35 26.98 33.17
C LEU A 16 -0.54 28.12 33.68
N LEU A 17 0.03 29.33 33.74
CA LEU A 17 -0.72 30.55 34.07
C LEU A 17 -1.78 30.82 32.99
N PRO A 18 -3.01 31.24 33.36
CA PRO A 18 -4.10 31.48 32.41
C PRO A 18 -3.74 32.45 31.27
N ASP A 19 -2.84 33.40 31.52
CA ASP A 19 -2.44 34.40 30.53
C ASP A 19 -1.46 33.87 29.48
N VAL A 20 -0.68 32.82 29.78
CA VAL A 20 0.13 32.10 28.79
C VAL A 20 -0.76 31.28 27.88
N ILE A 21 -1.78 30.62 28.44
CA ILE A 21 -2.79 29.89 27.66
C ILE A 21 -3.54 30.85 26.74
N LYS A 22 -3.93 32.05 27.22
CA LYS A 22 -4.53 33.08 26.37
C LYS A 22 -3.61 33.58 25.26
N LEU A 23 -2.32 33.80 25.53
CA LEU A 23 -1.37 34.23 24.49
C LEU A 23 -1.19 33.18 23.39
N VAL A 24 -1.07 31.91 23.77
CA VAL A 24 -1.00 30.77 22.82
C VAL A 24 -2.30 30.64 22.03
N ASP A 25 -3.46 30.68 22.71
CA ASP A 25 -4.79 30.63 22.09
C ASP A 25 -5.07 31.83 21.18
N THR A 26 -4.51 33.02 21.48
CA THR A 26 -4.62 34.21 20.62
C THR A 26 -3.72 34.11 19.39
N GLN A 27 -2.52 33.52 19.48
CA GLN A 27 -1.69 33.25 18.30
C GLN A 27 -2.27 32.14 17.42
N LEU A 28 -2.80 31.06 18.00
CA LEU A 28 -3.55 30.03 17.26
C LEU A 28 -4.78 30.61 16.55
N LYS A 29 -5.51 31.54 17.18
CA LYS A 29 -6.64 32.27 16.57
C LYS A 29 -6.25 33.34 15.53
N LEU A 30 -4.97 33.68 15.43
CA LEU A 30 -4.44 34.52 14.34
C LEU A 30 -4.01 33.69 13.12
N GLN A 31 -3.57 32.44 13.31
CA GLN A 31 -3.24 31.52 12.21
C GLN A 31 -4.48 31.02 11.43
N THR A 32 -5.69 31.10 11.97
CA THR A 32 -6.88 30.49 11.36
C THR A 32 -7.43 31.19 10.11
N ASN A 33 -6.98 32.42 9.81
CA ASN A 33 -7.50 33.29 8.73
C ASN A 33 -6.43 33.75 7.72
N ILE A 34 -5.21 33.20 7.76
CA ILE A 34 -4.20 33.47 6.73
C ILE A 34 -4.48 32.53 5.55
N ASN A 35 -4.87 33.11 4.41
CA ASN A 35 -4.88 32.40 3.14
C ASN A 35 -3.48 32.40 2.54
N LYS A 36 -3.27 31.46 1.62
CA LYS A 36 -2.02 31.21 0.93
C LYS A 36 -2.31 30.95 -0.54
N THR A 37 -1.52 31.58 -1.41
CA THR A 37 -1.55 31.29 -2.83
C THR A 37 -1.09 29.85 -3.08
N VAL A 38 -1.92 29.07 -3.76
CA VAL A 38 -1.63 27.71 -4.21
C VAL A 38 -1.65 27.71 -5.73
N VAL A 39 -0.56 27.29 -6.35
CA VAL A 39 -0.41 27.21 -7.82
C VAL A 39 -0.46 25.75 -8.25
N HIS A 40 -1.32 25.45 -9.20
CA HIS A 40 -1.63 24.09 -9.66
C HIS A 40 -0.95 23.79 -11.01
N PHE A 41 -0.23 22.67 -11.07
CA PHE A 41 0.53 22.22 -12.24
C PHE A 41 -0.04 20.90 -12.79
N GLN A 42 -0.39 20.92 -14.09
CA GLN A 42 -0.79 19.73 -14.88
C GLN A 42 -1.94 18.89 -14.27
N THR A 43 -3.02 19.53 -13.80
CA THR A 43 -4.07 18.80 -13.07
C THR A 43 -4.85 17.81 -13.95
N GLU A 44 -4.96 18.06 -15.26
CA GLU A 44 -5.43 17.10 -16.28
C GLU A 44 -4.63 15.77 -16.32
N GLY A 45 -3.39 15.77 -15.82
CA GLY A 45 -2.54 14.58 -15.71
C GLY A 45 -1.62 14.26 -16.87
N MET A 46 -1.85 14.86 -18.03
CA MET A 46 -0.91 14.77 -19.15
C MET A 46 0.40 15.48 -18.81
N ALA A 47 1.51 14.74 -18.91
CA ALA A 47 2.87 15.26 -18.85
C ALA A 47 3.10 16.27 -19.99
N ARG A 48 3.43 17.52 -19.67
CA ARG A 48 3.64 18.59 -20.66
C ARG A 48 4.88 19.45 -20.32
N PRO A 49 5.60 19.96 -21.33
CA PRO A 49 6.73 20.89 -21.13
C PRO A 49 6.30 22.35 -20.96
N ASP A 50 5.04 22.68 -21.23
CA ASP A 50 4.52 24.05 -21.34
C ASP A 50 3.73 24.50 -20.10
N THR A 51 4.06 23.98 -18.92
CA THR A 51 3.35 24.30 -17.66
C THR A 51 4.35 24.70 -16.58
N PHE A 52 4.50 26.00 -16.32
CA PHE A 52 5.49 26.54 -15.37
C PHE A 52 5.20 27.98 -14.91
N LEU A 53 5.92 28.41 -13.87
CA LEU A 53 6.08 29.83 -13.52
C LEU A 53 7.46 30.32 -13.93
N LYS A 54 7.56 31.49 -14.56
CA LYS A 54 8.82 32.12 -14.98
C LYS A 54 9.04 33.42 -14.20
N TYR A 55 10.13 33.51 -13.43
CA TYR A 55 10.41 34.68 -12.60
C TYR A 55 10.84 35.87 -13.47
N LYS A 56 10.20 37.04 -13.26
CA LYS A 56 10.35 38.25 -14.09
C LYS A 56 11.54 39.14 -13.69
N LYS A 57 12.15 38.92 -12.52
CA LYS A 57 13.21 39.76 -11.96
C LYS A 57 14.55 39.02 -11.97
N ASN A 58 15.64 39.75 -11.79
CA ASN A 58 16.98 39.17 -11.74
C ASN A 58 17.24 38.50 -10.39
N VAL A 59 17.69 37.24 -10.41
CA VAL A 59 18.28 36.58 -9.24
C VAL A 59 19.69 37.17 -9.00
N PRO A 60 20.03 37.62 -7.78
CA PRO A 60 21.34 38.15 -7.46
C PRO A 60 22.37 37.04 -7.23
N LEU A 61 23.63 37.44 -7.05
CA LEU A 61 24.73 36.51 -6.77
C LEU A 61 24.64 36.07 -5.31
N MET A 62 24.68 34.76 -5.06
CA MET A 62 24.50 34.18 -3.72
C MET A 62 25.60 33.17 -3.38
N LYS A 63 26.15 33.29 -2.15
CA LYS A 63 26.99 32.25 -1.50
C LYS A 63 26.29 31.58 -0.32
N ARG A 64 25.17 32.13 0.12
CA ARG A 64 24.28 31.56 1.12
C ARG A 64 22.86 31.67 0.59
N LEU A 65 22.04 30.67 0.86
CA LEU A 65 20.61 30.76 0.56
C LEU A 65 19.79 29.87 1.49
N THR A 66 18.49 30.16 1.57
CA THR A 66 17.49 29.21 2.08
C THR A 66 16.29 29.19 1.14
N VAL A 67 15.89 28.01 0.65
CA VAL A 67 14.60 27.81 -0.02
C VAL A 67 13.67 27.08 0.93
N CYS A 68 12.50 27.65 1.19
CA CYS A 68 11.40 27.01 1.90
C CYS A 68 10.20 26.91 0.95
N PHE A 69 9.52 25.77 0.87
CA PHE A 69 8.32 25.58 0.05
C PHE A 69 7.41 24.48 0.61
N ARG A 70 6.14 24.51 0.20
CA ARG A 70 5.16 23.45 0.45
C ARG A 70 4.67 22.88 -0.87
N VAL A 71 4.71 21.56 -1.03
CA VAL A 71 4.25 20.88 -2.26
C VAL A 71 3.25 19.78 -1.95
N TYR A 72 2.27 19.60 -2.83
CA TYR A 72 1.31 18.49 -2.82
C TYR A 72 1.42 17.73 -4.15
N LEU A 73 2.11 16.59 -4.16
CA LEU A 73 2.28 15.78 -5.38
C LEU A 73 0.98 15.02 -5.68
N LEU A 74 0.38 15.23 -6.87
CA LEU A 74 -0.81 14.51 -7.32
C LEU A 74 -0.46 13.16 -7.98
N GLN A 75 0.72 13.13 -8.62
CA GLN A 75 1.37 12.02 -9.29
C GLN A 75 2.88 12.33 -9.31
N VAL A 76 3.72 11.33 -9.57
CA VAL A 76 5.17 11.48 -9.65
C VAL A 76 5.63 11.35 -11.10
N ARG A 77 6.67 12.09 -11.49
CA ARG A 77 7.44 11.84 -12.71
C ARG A 77 8.73 11.07 -12.42
N ASP A 78 9.67 11.07 -13.36
CA ASP A 78 10.98 10.45 -13.15
C ASP A 78 11.78 11.34 -12.17
N GLU A 79 11.61 12.66 -12.29
CA GLU A 79 12.00 13.67 -11.31
C GLU A 79 10.88 14.73 -11.19
N ASP A 80 10.50 15.13 -9.97
CA ASP A 80 9.49 16.18 -9.78
C ASP A 80 10.19 17.53 -9.52
N ALA A 81 10.51 18.29 -10.59
CA ALA A 81 11.21 19.57 -10.48
C ALA A 81 10.37 20.66 -9.82
N ILE A 82 10.82 21.12 -8.65
CA ILE A 82 10.19 22.23 -7.90
C ILE A 82 10.72 23.57 -8.42
N LEU A 83 12.05 23.66 -8.58
CA LEU A 83 12.78 24.86 -8.94
C LEU A 83 13.96 24.48 -9.83
N SER A 84 14.12 25.21 -10.94
CA SER A 84 15.30 25.15 -11.81
C SER A 84 15.73 26.58 -12.15
N TYR A 85 17.01 26.90 -11.96
CA TYR A 85 17.62 28.19 -12.26
C TYR A 85 18.84 27.98 -13.14
N ALA A 86 18.77 28.51 -14.36
CA ALA A 86 19.74 28.28 -15.44
C ALA A 86 20.38 29.58 -15.94
N LEU A 87 21.56 29.44 -16.53
CA LEU A 87 22.33 30.47 -17.24
C LEU A 87 22.59 30.01 -18.67
N GLU A 88 22.95 30.94 -19.57
CA GLU A 88 23.28 30.62 -20.97
C GLU A 88 24.38 29.55 -21.12
N ASP A 89 25.25 29.38 -20.10
CA ASP A 89 26.36 28.42 -20.09
C ASP A 89 26.24 27.29 -19.05
N GLU A 90 25.11 27.19 -18.34
CA GLU A 90 24.89 26.20 -17.27
C GLU A 90 23.40 25.96 -17.01
N ALA A 91 22.93 24.72 -17.17
CA ALA A 91 21.55 24.33 -16.92
C ALA A 91 21.22 24.34 -15.41
N ASP A 92 22.08 23.69 -14.62
CA ASP A 92 21.83 23.36 -13.21
C ASP A 92 22.49 24.33 -12.22
N GLU A 93 22.45 25.64 -12.50
CA GLU A 93 23.07 26.64 -11.62
C GLU A 93 22.40 26.68 -10.23
N LEU A 94 21.10 26.38 -10.13
CA LEU A 94 20.44 25.89 -8.91
C LEU A 94 19.21 25.06 -9.28
N PHE A 95 19.19 23.79 -8.86
CA PHE A 95 18.10 22.85 -9.14
C PHE A 95 17.63 22.16 -7.85
N ILE A 96 16.31 22.06 -7.67
CA ILE A 96 15.66 21.36 -6.56
C ILE A 96 14.49 20.53 -7.08
N ALA A 97 14.55 19.22 -6.88
CA ALA A 97 13.53 18.26 -7.29
C ALA A 97 13.34 17.13 -6.27
N PHE A 98 12.26 16.37 -6.38
CA PHE A 98 12.13 15.09 -5.66
C PHE A 98 12.41 13.90 -6.57
N SER A 99 13.00 12.85 -6.00
CA SER A 99 12.95 11.50 -6.53
C SER A 99 12.13 10.62 -5.59
N PHE A 100 11.00 10.12 -6.08
CA PHE A 100 10.13 9.22 -5.32
C PHE A 100 10.68 7.79 -5.28
N GLU A 101 11.37 7.33 -6.34
CA GLU A 101 12.01 6.01 -6.35
C GLU A 101 13.13 5.92 -5.30
N GLU A 102 13.99 6.94 -5.22
CA GLU A 102 15.08 6.98 -4.24
C GLU A 102 14.64 7.49 -2.85
N GLN A 103 13.41 8.01 -2.73
CA GLN A 103 12.90 8.70 -1.54
C GLN A 103 13.88 9.79 -1.07
N ALA A 104 14.13 10.78 -1.94
CA ALA A 104 15.11 11.83 -1.71
C ALA A 104 14.68 13.20 -2.26
N LEU A 105 15.14 14.25 -1.60
CA LEU A 105 15.24 15.59 -2.17
C LEU A 105 16.59 15.69 -2.91
N MET A 106 16.53 16.00 -4.20
CA MET A 106 17.69 16.25 -5.04
C MET A 106 17.97 17.75 -5.05
N VAL A 107 19.22 18.12 -4.83
CA VAL A 107 19.68 19.50 -4.83
C VAL A 107 20.98 19.56 -5.63
N ALA A 108 20.98 20.33 -6.70
CA ALA A 108 22.19 20.71 -7.42
C ALA A 108 22.35 22.23 -7.38
N CYS A 109 23.58 22.69 -7.49
CA CYS A 109 23.86 24.08 -7.82
C CYS A 109 25.22 24.17 -8.44
N CYS A 110 25.38 25.27 -9.15
CA CYS A 110 26.64 25.87 -9.51
C CYS A 110 27.49 24.99 -10.44
N LYS A 111 28.18 25.64 -11.38
CA LYS A 111 29.01 24.99 -12.41
C LYS A 111 29.76 23.74 -11.90
N GLU A 112 29.41 22.58 -12.47
CA GLU A 112 29.58 21.22 -11.92
C GLU A 112 30.80 20.95 -10.99
N PRO A 113 30.68 20.12 -9.93
CA PRO A 113 29.72 19.01 -9.81
C PRO A 113 29.06 18.92 -8.41
N MET A 114 28.45 19.99 -7.91
CA MET A 114 27.80 19.94 -6.58
C MET A 114 26.39 19.35 -6.70
N TRP A 115 26.29 18.04 -6.50
CA TRP A 115 25.04 17.29 -6.49
C TRP A 115 24.84 16.60 -5.14
N MET A 116 23.63 16.74 -4.59
CA MET A 116 23.23 16.18 -3.30
C MET A 116 21.92 15.43 -3.41
N LYS A 117 21.88 14.23 -2.83
CA LYS A 117 20.68 13.41 -2.69
C LYS A 117 20.39 13.23 -1.20
N LEU A 118 19.46 14.04 -0.69
CA LEU A 118 19.07 14.07 0.72
C LEU A 118 17.89 13.13 0.95
N ALA A 119 18.17 11.90 1.37
CA ALA A 119 17.14 10.89 1.64
C ALA A 119 16.08 11.41 2.63
N MET A 120 14.82 11.49 2.21
CA MET A 120 13.67 11.92 3.01
C MET A 120 12.36 11.34 2.46
N PRO A 121 11.32 11.10 3.28
CA PRO A 121 10.07 10.51 2.79
C PRO A 121 9.36 11.42 1.77
N VAL A 122 9.25 10.98 0.52
CA VAL A 122 8.48 11.65 -0.54
C VAL A 122 7.11 11.02 -0.59
N ARG A 123 6.08 11.78 -0.23
CA ARG A 123 4.70 11.30 -0.09
C ARG A 123 3.78 11.97 -1.11
N ILE A 124 2.98 11.14 -1.77
CA ILE A 124 2.02 11.56 -2.79
C ILE A 124 0.67 11.79 -2.10
N ARG A 125 -0.09 12.80 -2.56
CA ARG A 125 -1.39 13.21 -2.02
C ARG A 125 -1.38 13.63 -0.55
N THR A 126 -0.24 14.14 -0.08
CA THR A 126 -0.09 14.80 1.22
C THR A 126 0.84 15.98 1.06
N TRP A 127 0.58 17.08 1.78
CA TRP A 127 1.48 18.23 1.79
C TRP A 127 2.83 17.87 2.41
N ILE A 128 3.91 18.19 1.69
CA ILE A 128 5.29 18.11 2.16
C ILE A 128 5.77 19.55 2.36
N SER A 129 6.20 19.89 3.58
CA SER A 129 6.78 21.20 3.91
C SER A 129 8.28 21.04 4.11
N VAL A 130 9.09 21.77 3.34
CA VAL A 130 10.55 21.63 3.30
C VAL A 130 11.23 22.99 3.35
N CYS A 131 12.29 23.11 4.15
CA CYS A 131 13.28 24.16 4.04
C CYS A 131 14.67 23.54 3.84
N ILE A 132 15.40 23.96 2.81
CA ILE A 132 16.81 23.62 2.57
C ILE A 132 17.63 24.91 2.52
N ALA A 133 18.65 24.99 3.38
CA ALA A 133 19.62 26.08 3.39
C ALA A 133 20.99 25.55 2.98
N LEU A 134 21.71 26.33 2.16
CA LEU A 134 23.07 26.05 1.70
C LEU A 134 23.98 27.21 2.14
N ASP A 135 25.10 26.89 2.78
CA ASP A 135 26.23 27.79 3.01
C ASP A 135 27.40 27.31 2.15
N LEU A 136 27.68 28.01 1.05
CA LEU A 136 28.74 27.68 0.10
C LEU A 136 30.12 28.21 0.54
N ASP A 137 30.20 29.13 1.50
CA ASP A 137 31.48 29.52 2.11
C ASP A 137 31.96 28.41 3.07
N ASP A 138 31.06 27.91 3.91
CA ASP A 138 31.34 26.86 4.92
C ASP A 138 31.17 25.42 4.37
N MET A 139 30.66 25.26 3.15
CA MET A 139 30.24 24.00 2.54
C MET A 139 29.29 23.18 3.43
N LYS A 140 28.25 23.82 3.99
CA LYS A 140 27.26 23.18 4.87
C LYS A 140 25.86 23.25 4.27
N TYR A 141 25.04 22.28 4.62
CA TYR A 141 23.60 22.34 4.41
C TYR A 141 22.84 22.17 5.72
N HIS A 142 21.65 22.76 5.78
CA HIS A 142 20.63 22.50 6.80
C HIS A 142 19.33 22.11 6.08
N LEU A 143 18.75 20.98 6.43
CA LEU A 143 17.45 20.52 5.97
C LEU A 143 16.49 20.52 7.15
N ALA A 144 15.31 21.10 6.97
CA ALA A 144 14.17 20.94 7.87
C ALA A 144 12.96 20.47 7.09
N SER A 145 12.44 19.31 7.49
CA SER A 145 11.15 18.75 7.09
C SER A 145 10.40 18.34 8.35
N TYR A 146 9.13 17.96 8.23
CA TYR A 146 8.29 17.64 9.38
C TYR A 146 8.88 16.50 10.24
N GLY A 147 9.34 16.83 11.46
CA GLY A 147 9.98 15.88 12.38
C GLY A 147 11.38 15.40 11.96
N ASP A 148 11.97 15.99 10.92
CA ASP A 148 13.27 15.64 10.37
C ASP A 148 14.11 16.90 10.14
N VAL A 149 15.01 17.19 11.07
CA VAL A 149 15.92 18.33 11.01
C VAL A 149 17.35 17.80 11.02
N ARG A 150 18.10 18.09 9.96
CA ARG A 150 19.45 17.58 9.75
C ARG A 150 20.37 18.69 9.27
N GLU A 151 21.62 18.61 9.68
CA GLU A 151 22.71 19.43 9.16
C GLU A 151 23.86 18.53 8.71
N GLY A 152 24.66 18.98 7.75
CA GLY A 152 25.77 18.20 7.23
C GLY A 152 26.69 19.00 6.31
N MET A 153 27.74 18.33 5.84
CA MET A 153 28.68 18.89 4.88
C MET A 153 28.20 18.62 3.45
N ILE A 154 28.35 19.60 2.58
CA ILE A 154 28.12 19.46 1.14
C ILE A 154 29.27 18.62 0.55
N PRO A 155 28.99 17.53 -0.18
CA PRO A 155 30.02 16.72 -0.82
C PRO A 155 30.66 17.50 -1.99
N THR A 156 32.00 17.58 -2.01
CA THR A 156 32.74 18.29 -3.07
C THR A 156 33.88 17.45 -3.64
N VAL A 157 34.09 17.57 -4.95
CA VAL A 157 35.16 16.87 -5.68
C VAL A 157 36.41 17.75 -5.87
N LYS A 158 36.26 19.08 -5.71
CA LYS A 158 37.34 20.08 -5.88
C LYS A 158 37.20 21.21 -4.86
N LYS A 159 38.32 21.88 -4.56
CA LYS A 159 38.31 23.25 -4.02
C LYS A 159 37.94 24.24 -5.14
N ALA A 160 36.66 24.35 -5.43
CA ALA A 160 36.10 25.44 -6.22
C ALA A 160 35.58 26.55 -5.29
N ASP A 161 35.48 27.79 -5.79
CA ASP A 161 34.71 28.84 -5.11
C ASP A 161 33.25 28.70 -5.56
N TYR A 162 32.46 27.97 -4.78
CA TYR A 162 31.06 27.71 -5.09
C TYR A 162 30.23 28.97 -4.88
N VAL A 163 29.51 29.38 -5.93
CA VAL A 163 28.69 30.59 -5.95
C VAL A 163 27.58 30.41 -6.98
N ILE A 164 26.36 30.83 -6.64
CA ILE A 164 25.27 30.97 -7.59
C ILE A 164 25.43 32.33 -8.27
N ARG A 165 25.70 32.30 -9.57
CA ARG A 165 25.93 33.49 -10.39
C ARG A 165 24.61 34.19 -10.69
N ASN A 166 24.64 35.51 -10.81
CA ASN A 166 23.48 36.34 -11.14
C ASN A 166 23.19 36.36 -12.64
N GLY A 167 21.97 36.77 -13.00
CA GLY A 167 21.58 37.03 -14.40
C GLY A 167 21.05 35.83 -15.17
N GLY A 168 20.78 34.72 -14.48
CA GLY A 168 20.06 33.56 -15.04
C GLY A 168 18.55 33.70 -14.95
N LEU A 169 17.85 32.65 -15.36
CA LEU A 169 16.40 32.56 -15.36
C LEU A 169 15.91 31.50 -14.38
N LEU A 170 15.02 31.90 -13.48
CA LEU A 170 14.37 31.03 -12.50
C LEU A 170 13.00 30.57 -13.03
N ILE A 171 12.82 29.25 -13.08
CA ILE A 171 11.58 28.57 -13.47
C ILE A 171 11.13 27.65 -12.32
N LEU A 172 9.82 27.60 -12.07
CA LEU A 172 9.21 26.68 -11.11
C LEU A 172 8.29 25.70 -11.83
N GLY A 173 8.37 24.42 -11.45
CA GLY A 173 7.53 23.33 -11.98
C GLY A 173 8.03 22.61 -13.24
N GLN A 174 9.19 23.01 -13.79
CA GLN A 174 9.87 22.34 -14.91
C GLN A 174 11.38 22.40 -14.70
N ASP A 175 12.10 21.51 -15.38
CA ASP A 175 13.56 21.51 -15.41
C ASP A 175 14.14 22.04 -16.73
N GLN A 176 15.21 22.84 -16.64
CA GLN A 176 15.83 23.57 -17.74
C GLN A 176 17.08 22.84 -18.27
N ASP A 177 16.90 21.78 -19.07
CA ASP A 177 18.03 21.10 -19.75
C ASP A 177 18.90 22.07 -20.60
N VAL A 178 18.33 23.22 -21.00
CA VAL A 178 19.05 24.39 -21.51
C VAL A 178 18.38 25.68 -21.02
N PHE A 179 19.12 26.80 -21.03
CA PHE A 179 18.60 28.12 -20.67
C PHE A 179 17.27 28.46 -21.38
N ASP A 180 16.23 28.77 -20.59
CA ASP A 180 14.88 29.13 -21.06
C ASP A 180 14.23 28.05 -21.97
N GLY A 181 14.58 26.78 -21.78
CA GLY A 181 14.04 25.68 -22.59
C GLY A 181 14.51 24.29 -22.18
N GLY A 182 14.55 23.38 -23.16
CA GLY A 182 14.97 21.99 -22.95
C GLY A 182 13.88 21.09 -22.36
N PHE A 183 13.03 21.63 -21.47
CA PHE A 183 11.89 21.01 -20.77
C PHE A 183 11.52 19.58 -21.20
N ASN A 184 12.03 18.61 -20.45
CA ASN A 184 11.54 17.25 -20.50
C ASN A 184 10.23 17.11 -19.69
N LYS A 185 9.14 16.73 -20.35
CA LYS A 185 7.84 16.47 -19.71
C LYS A 185 7.86 15.38 -18.62
N PHE A 186 8.92 14.56 -18.56
CA PHE A 186 9.12 13.54 -17.53
C PHE A 186 9.97 14.04 -16.34
N GLN A 187 10.35 15.32 -16.32
CA GLN A 187 11.00 16.02 -15.20
C GLN A 187 10.13 17.19 -14.67
N SER A 188 8.84 17.21 -15.01
CA SER A 188 7.91 18.30 -14.70
C SER A 188 7.07 18.06 -13.44
N LEU A 189 6.78 19.09 -12.64
CA LEU A 189 5.88 18.96 -11.50
C LEU A 189 4.43 18.66 -11.94
N ARG A 190 3.82 17.61 -11.35
CA ARG A 190 2.37 17.42 -11.32
C ARG A 190 1.85 17.46 -9.89
N GLY A 191 1.27 18.59 -9.51
CA GLY A 191 0.82 18.84 -8.16
C GLY A 191 0.62 20.32 -7.88
N ASP A 192 0.56 20.66 -6.60
CA ASP A 192 0.31 22.02 -6.14
C ASP A 192 1.54 22.55 -5.39
N LEU A 193 1.92 23.80 -5.65
CA LEU A 193 3.03 24.50 -4.98
C LEU A 193 2.49 25.70 -4.20
N SER A 194 2.94 25.89 -2.97
CA SER A 194 2.49 26.99 -2.10
C SER A 194 3.60 27.47 -1.15
N ASP A 195 3.45 28.71 -0.67
CA ASP A 195 4.31 29.36 0.33
C ASP A 195 5.82 29.28 0.01
N LEU A 196 6.19 29.25 -1.28
CA LEU A 196 7.59 29.20 -1.71
C LEU A 196 8.29 30.54 -1.41
N ARG A 197 9.39 30.47 -0.67
CA ARG A 197 10.19 31.61 -0.23
C ARG A 197 11.67 31.32 -0.41
N ILE A 198 12.40 32.27 -1.02
CA ILE A 198 13.86 32.19 -1.20
C ILE A 198 14.51 33.34 -0.45
N TYR A 199 15.51 33.02 0.35
CA TYR A 199 16.33 33.94 1.15
C TYR A 199 17.77 33.90 0.65
N ASP A 200 18.47 35.03 0.64
CA ASP A 200 19.89 35.20 0.26
C ASP A 200 20.88 34.96 1.42
N TYR A 201 20.40 34.28 2.48
CA TYR A 201 21.16 33.89 3.66
C TYR A 201 20.63 32.59 4.25
N VAL A 202 21.41 31.98 5.16
CA VAL A 202 21.01 30.80 5.92
C VAL A 202 20.06 31.23 7.04
N LEU A 203 18.81 30.75 7.00
CA LEU A 203 17.88 30.92 8.11
C LEU A 203 18.34 30.12 9.34
N PRO A 204 18.16 30.64 10.56
CA PRO A 204 18.31 29.85 11.77
C PRO A 204 17.45 28.59 11.74
N SER A 205 18.03 27.44 12.10
CA SER A 205 17.35 26.14 12.11
C SER A 205 15.97 26.18 12.80
N ALA A 206 15.83 26.91 13.92
CA ALA A 206 14.56 27.06 14.62
C ALA A 206 13.44 27.72 13.77
N LEU A 207 13.78 28.65 12.87
CA LEU A 207 12.81 29.23 11.93
C LEU A 207 12.46 28.20 10.84
N MET A 208 13.45 27.52 10.28
CA MET A 208 13.23 26.47 9.26
C MET A 208 12.33 25.33 9.80
N THR A 209 12.56 24.89 11.04
CA THR A 209 11.69 23.93 11.73
C THR A 209 10.29 24.52 11.95
N SER A 210 10.17 25.79 12.33
CA SER A 210 8.86 26.44 12.51
C SER A 210 8.04 26.49 11.22
N TYR A 211 8.68 26.67 10.06
CA TYR A 211 8.05 26.55 8.74
C TYR A 211 7.64 25.11 8.43
N ALA A 212 8.57 24.16 8.59
CA ALA A 212 8.37 22.75 8.28
C ALA A 212 7.25 22.11 9.12
N GLU A 213 7.07 22.55 10.36
CA GLU A 213 6.03 22.06 11.28
C GLU A 213 4.71 22.83 11.24
N CYS A 214 4.65 23.96 10.52
CA CYS A 214 3.58 24.97 10.56
C CYS A 214 3.33 25.58 11.96
N SER A 215 4.39 25.72 12.75
CA SER A 215 4.30 26.09 14.18
C SER A 215 4.24 27.60 14.43
N ILE A 216 4.96 28.42 13.65
CA ILE A 216 5.08 29.88 13.85
C ILE A 216 5.15 30.62 12.51
N TYR A 217 4.47 31.76 12.39
CA TYR A 217 4.60 32.66 11.23
C TYR A 217 6.00 33.29 11.19
N ILE A 218 6.76 33.03 10.12
CA ILE A 218 8.07 33.66 9.88
C ILE A 218 7.87 35.08 9.38
N ASN A 219 8.05 36.05 10.29
CA ASN A 219 8.03 37.48 9.98
C ASN A 219 9.42 37.98 9.53
N VAL A 220 10.01 37.30 8.54
CA VAL A 220 11.28 37.68 7.93
C VAL A 220 11.09 37.67 6.42
N LEU A 221 11.37 38.82 5.79
CA LEU A 221 11.14 39.05 4.37
C LEU A 221 12.05 38.16 3.52
N PRO A 222 11.50 37.35 2.60
CA PRO A 222 12.29 36.68 1.58
C PRO A 222 12.68 37.64 0.45
N MET A 223 13.66 37.22 -0.34
CA MET A 223 14.06 37.87 -1.59
C MET A 223 13.09 37.56 -2.72
N ILE A 224 12.57 36.32 -2.76
CA ILE A 224 11.56 35.86 -3.71
C ILE A 224 10.42 35.24 -2.90
N ASP A 225 9.19 35.70 -3.13
CA ASP A 225 7.99 35.26 -2.43
C ASP A 225 6.93 34.84 -3.44
N LEU A 226 6.35 33.65 -3.28
CA LEU A 226 5.25 33.18 -4.13
C LEU A 226 3.97 34.00 -3.92
N GLU A 227 3.79 34.64 -2.76
CA GLU A 227 2.66 35.53 -2.50
C GLU A 227 2.67 36.79 -3.40
N ALA A 228 3.80 37.09 -4.06
CA ALA A 228 3.92 38.16 -5.06
C ALA A 228 3.61 37.68 -6.50
N LEU A 229 2.85 36.59 -6.65
CA LEU A 229 2.68 35.83 -7.89
C LEU A 229 2.48 36.68 -9.15
N GLU A 230 1.45 37.55 -9.16
CA GLU A 230 1.08 38.36 -10.33
C GLU A 230 2.16 39.37 -10.75
N SER A 231 2.85 39.99 -9.78
CA SER A 231 3.89 40.99 -10.07
C SER A 231 5.21 40.34 -10.49
N ASP A 232 5.55 39.21 -9.87
CA ASP A 232 6.89 38.65 -9.90
C ASP A 232 7.05 37.47 -10.87
N PHE A 233 5.97 36.80 -11.26
CA PHE A 233 6.01 35.64 -12.14
C PHE A 233 5.13 35.81 -13.38
N GLU A 234 5.59 35.30 -14.51
CA GLU A 234 4.78 34.98 -15.69
C GLU A 234 4.22 33.56 -15.52
N LEU A 235 2.91 33.41 -15.75
CA LEU A 235 2.16 32.17 -15.56
C LEU A 235 1.94 31.50 -16.91
N VAL A 236 2.48 30.29 -17.10
CA VAL A 236 2.36 29.54 -18.35
C VAL A 236 1.56 28.26 -18.09
N ASN A 237 0.31 28.23 -18.58
CA ASN A 237 -0.66 27.12 -18.43
C ASN A 237 -0.89 26.60 -16.99
N VAL A 238 -0.64 27.43 -15.98
CA VAL A 238 -0.99 27.17 -14.58
C VAL A 238 -2.23 27.97 -14.17
N TYR A 239 -2.90 27.53 -13.12
CA TYR A 239 -3.92 28.31 -12.42
C TYR A 239 -3.60 28.36 -10.93
N TYR A 240 -4.19 29.30 -10.19
CA TYR A 240 -3.96 29.47 -8.76
C TYR A 240 -5.26 29.80 -8.03
N GLU A 241 -5.30 29.46 -6.76
CA GLU A 241 -6.37 29.86 -5.84
C GLU A 241 -5.82 30.20 -4.44
N GLU A 242 -6.66 30.82 -3.61
CA GLU A 242 -6.31 31.22 -2.24
C GLU A 242 -6.89 30.24 -1.22
N ILE A 243 -6.04 29.36 -0.67
CA ILE A 243 -6.44 28.32 0.27
C ILE A 243 -6.05 28.71 1.70
N PRO A 244 -6.91 28.52 2.72
CA PRO A 244 -6.54 28.74 4.12
C PRO A 244 -5.32 27.90 4.54
N GLU A 245 -4.32 28.50 5.17
CA GLU A 245 -3.06 27.85 5.57
C GLU A 245 -3.29 26.56 6.38
N ARG A 246 -4.35 26.52 7.21
CA ARG A 246 -4.76 25.34 7.98
C ARG A 246 -5.05 24.08 7.15
N VAL A 247 -5.39 24.22 5.86
CA VAL A 247 -5.62 23.09 4.93
C VAL A 247 -4.29 22.55 4.43
N ILE A 248 -3.37 23.45 4.05
CA ILE A 248 -2.00 23.13 3.60
C ILE A 248 -1.21 22.48 4.74
N CYS A 249 -1.37 23.01 5.96
CA CYS A 249 -0.78 22.48 7.19
C CYS A 249 -1.59 21.34 7.83
N SER A 250 -2.68 20.90 7.20
CA SER A 250 -3.51 19.81 7.73
C SER A 250 -2.76 18.49 7.66
N ARG A 251 -2.62 17.84 8.82
CA ARG A 251 -2.15 16.45 8.92
C ARG A 251 -3.29 15.44 8.77
N ASN A 252 -4.53 15.91 8.60
CA ASN A 252 -5.67 15.05 8.42
C ASN A 252 -5.70 14.50 6.98
N THR A 253 -5.24 13.26 6.82
CA THR A 253 -5.30 12.51 5.55
C THR A 253 -6.63 11.79 5.34
N ASN A 254 -7.65 12.08 6.16
CA ASN A 254 -8.97 11.52 5.95
C ASN A 254 -9.57 12.12 4.68
N PHE A 255 -10.12 11.25 3.83
CA PHE A 255 -10.91 11.65 2.68
C PHE A 255 -12.13 10.75 2.56
N THR A 256 -13.11 11.20 1.78
CA THR A 256 -14.39 10.55 1.59
C THR A 256 -14.60 10.28 0.10
N VAL A 257 -15.16 9.12 -0.22
CA VAL A 257 -15.55 8.73 -1.58
C VAL A 257 -17.03 8.37 -1.56
N ILE A 258 -17.78 8.93 -2.50
CA ILE A 258 -19.17 8.57 -2.75
C ILE A 258 -19.19 7.53 -3.85
N LEU A 259 -19.97 6.46 -3.67
CA LEU A 259 -20.15 5.41 -4.66
C LEU A 259 -21.61 5.46 -5.15
N PRO A 260 -21.89 5.99 -6.37
CA PRO A 260 -23.23 6.39 -6.78
C PRO A 260 -24.18 5.24 -7.15
N GLU A 261 -23.68 4.03 -7.46
CA GLU A 261 -24.55 2.91 -7.82
C GLU A 261 -25.28 2.35 -6.60
N PHE A 262 -26.60 2.13 -6.69
CA PHE A 262 -27.38 1.73 -5.52
C PHE A 262 -27.04 0.31 -5.05
N ARG A 263 -26.89 0.14 -3.74
CA ARG A 263 -26.48 -1.12 -3.11
C ARG A 263 -27.00 -1.22 -1.67
N SER A 264 -27.09 -2.45 -1.16
CA SER A 264 -27.49 -2.72 0.23
C SER A 264 -26.45 -2.27 1.23
N PHE A 265 -26.80 -2.16 2.51
CA PHE A 265 -25.85 -1.81 3.57
C PHE A 265 -24.65 -2.78 3.60
N ILE A 266 -24.92 -4.08 3.51
CA ILE A 266 -23.91 -5.15 3.55
C ILE A 266 -22.97 -5.07 2.33
N ALA A 267 -23.51 -4.78 1.14
CA ALA A 267 -22.72 -4.57 -0.06
C ALA A 267 -21.90 -3.26 0.00
N SER A 268 -22.43 -2.23 0.67
CA SER A 268 -21.75 -0.95 0.91
C SER A 268 -20.57 -1.09 1.87
N GLU A 269 -20.77 -1.83 2.96
CA GLU A 269 -19.70 -2.25 3.89
C GLU A 269 -18.59 -2.97 3.14
N LEU A 270 -18.93 -3.98 2.33
CA LEU A 270 -17.95 -4.78 1.59
C LEU A 270 -17.12 -3.91 0.63
N VAL A 271 -17.76 -3.10 -0.23
CA VAL A 271 -17.01 -2.29 -1.20
C VAL A 271 -16.15 -1.21 -0.51
N CYS A 272 -16.63 -0.58 0.57
CA CYS A 272 -15.79 0.34 1.33
C CYS A 272 -14.58 -0.37 1.96
N HIS A 273 -14.75 -1.61 2.43
CA HIS A 273 -13.67 -2.40 3.03
C HIS A 273 -12.63 -2.85 1.99
N THR A 274 -13.05 -3.39 0.83
CA THR A 274 -12.16 -3.81 -0.26
C THR A 274 -11.42 -2.65 -0.95
N LEU A 275 -11.94 -1.42 -0.81
CA LEU A 275 -11.24 -0.19 -1.20
C LEU A 275 -10.17 0.25 -0.16
N GLY A 276 -10.10 -0.38 1.02
CA GLY A 276 -9.20 0.00 2.12
C GLY A 276 -9.78 1.05 3.08
N GLY A 277 -11.10 1.24 3.07
CA GLY A 277 -11.83 2.22 3.89
C GLY A 277 -12.89 1.57 4.79
N LYS A 278 -13.84 2.40 5.23
CA LYS A 278 -15.01 1.98 6.03
C LYS A 278 -16.19 2.90 5.74
N LEU A 279 -17.43 2.45 5.96
CA LEU A 279 -18.60 3.33 5.88
C LEU A 279 -18.40 4.57 6.78
N SER A 280 -18.66 5.74 6.22
CA SER A 280 -18.50 7.02 6.91
C SER A 280 -19.52 7.14 8.05
N LEU A 281 -19.10 7.75 9.16
CA LEU A 281 -19.94 7.96 10.33
C LEU A 281 -19.56 9.30 10.97
N PRO A 282 -20.40 10.35 10.84
CA PRO A 282 -20.16 11.63 11.52
C PRO A 282 -20.13 11.45 13.04
N GLN A 283 -19.11 12.01 13.71
CA GLN A 283 -18.95 11.96 15.16
C GLN A 283 -19.21 13.33 15.83
N SER A 284 -19.40 14.38 15.04
CA SER A 284 -19.69 15.73 15.52
C SER A 284 -20.56 16.53 14.54
N ASN A 285 -21.04 17.69 14.98
CA ASN A 285 -21.74 18.64 14.10
C ASN A 285 -20.83 19.25 13.01
N SER A 286 -19.50 19.24 13.19
CA SER A 286 -18.57 19.62 12.10
C SER A 286 -18.61 18.55 11.03
N ASP A 287 -18.31 17.30 11.41
CA ASP A 287 -18.32 16.12 10.53
C ASP A 287 -19.64 16.00 9.74
N LYS A 288 -20.77 16.33 10.39
CA LYS A 288 -22.10 16.37 9.77
C LYS A 288 -22.15 17.39 8.63
N ASN A 289 -21.66 18.61 8.87
CA ASN A 289 -21.65 19.69 7.88
C ASN A 289 -20.65 19.38 6.75
N ASP A 290 -19.46 18.87 7.10
CA ASP A 290 -18.41 18.49 6.15
C ASP A 290 -18.89 17.35 5.24
N LEU A 291 -19.56 16.32 5.80
CA LEU A 291 -20.18 15.25 5.03
C LEU A 291 -21.34 15.77 4.17
N PHE A 292 -22.17 16.68 4.67
CA PHE A 292 -23.26 17.27 3.89
C PHE A 292 -22.70 17.95 2.63
N GLN A 293 -21.71 18.84 2.78
CA GLN A 293 -21.05 19.48 1.63
C GLN A 293 -20.42 18.47 0.65
N THR A 294 -19.90 17.36 1.17
CA THR A 294 -19.32 16.28 0.37
C THR A 294 -20.36 15.52 -0.47
N VAL A 295 -21.57 15.28 0.05
CA VAL A 295 -22.61 14.51 -0.68
C VAL A 295 -23.51 15.36 -1.57
N LEU A 296 -23.60 16.68 -1.33
CA LEU A 296 -24.43 17.61 -2.10
C LEU A 296 -24.33 17.46 -3.64
N PRO A 297 -23.13 17.31 -4.26
CA PRO A 297 -23.02 17.15 -5.72
C PRO A 297 -23.71 15.89 -6.26
N TYR A 298 -23.76 14.83 -5.47
CA TYR A 298 -24.27 13.51 -5.83
C TYR A 298 -25.77 13.36 -5.60
N GLY A 299 -26.41 14.32 -4.92
CA GLY A 299 -27.81 14.23 -4.55
C GLY A 299 -28.70 13.79 -5.72
N LYS A 300 -28.54 14.41 -6.90
CA LYS A 300 -29.37 14.12 -8.07
C LYS A 300 -29.28 12.65 -8.53
N GLU A 301 -28.10 12.04 -8.46
CA GLU A 301 -27.88 10.64 -8.84
C GLU A 301 -28.38 9.68 -7.73
N CYS A 302 -28.32 10.14 -6.47
CA CYS A 302 -28.67 9.35 -5.30
C CYS A 302 -30.14 9.47 -4.82
N ALA A 303 -30.97 10.30 -5.47
CA ALA A 303 -32.31 10.68 -4.99
C ALA A 303 -33.51 10.07 -5.75
N GLU A 304 -33.32 9.19 -6.75
CA GLU A 304 -34.45 8.68 -7.56
C GLU A 304 -35.55 7.93 -6.78
N VAL A 305 -35.27 7.47 -5.54
CA VAL A 305 -36.22 6.68 -4.73
C VAL A 305 -36.50 7.32 -3.37
N ALA A 306 -37.21 8.44 -3.41
CA ALA A 306 -38.02 9.03 -2.31
C ALA A 306 -37.34 9.29 -0.95
N SER A 307 -36.02 9.21 -0.87
CA SER A 307 -35.24 9.59 0.32
C SER A 307 -33.81 9.90 -0.12
N ASP A 308 -33.35 11.12 0.16
CA ASP A 308 -32.04 11.69 -0.22
C ASP A 308 -30.88 11.06 0.58
N ASN A 309 -30.83 9.74 0.62
CA ASN A 309 -30.27 8.99 1.74
C ASN A 309 -29.03 8.20 1.33
N PHE A 310 -27.95 8.38 2.11
CA PHE A 310 -26.67 7.70 1.94
C PHE A 310 -26.41 6.73 3.08
N TRP A 311 -25.87 5.54 2.81
CA TRP A 311 -25.47 4.61 3.88
C TRP A 311 -24.32 5.18 4.71
N ILE A 312 -24.51 5.20 6.04
CA ILE A 312 -23.50 5.57 7.04
C ILE A 312 -23.26 4.41 8.02
N GLY A 313 -22.09 4.38 8.66
CA GLY A 313 -21.58 3.28 9.48
C GLY A 313 -22.24 3.10 10.86
N ALA A 314 -23.56 3.20 10.96
CA ALA A 314 -24.31 2.97 12.20
C ALA A 314 -25.36 1.87 12.03
N ILE A 315 -25.41 0.97 13.02
CA ILE A 315 -26.35 -0.14 13.11
C ILE A 315 -27.10 -0.09 14.44
N GLY A 316 -28.40 -0.37 14.42
CA GLY A 316 -29.26 -0.42 15.60
C GLY A 316 -29.27 -1.81 16.21
N ASN A 317 -28.91 -1.91 17.48
CA ASN A 317 -29.04 -3.11 18.28
C ASN A 317 -30.45 -3.19 18.87
N PHE A 318 -31.20 -4.22 18.45
CA PHE A 318 -32.60 -4.40 18.81
C PHE A 318 -32.80 -4.73 20.30
N ASP A 319 -31.87 -5.45 20.92
CA ASP A 319 -31.99 -5.90 22.31
C ASP A 319 -31.65 -4.77 23.29
N THR A 320 -30.65 -3.95 22.96
CA THR A 320 -30.22 -2.82 23.81
C THR A 320 -30.97 -1.52 23.50
N GLN A 321 -31.68 -1.46 22.36
CA GLN A 321 -32.29 -0.26 21.79
C GLN A 321 -31.29 0.90 21.69
N LYS A 322 -30.08 0.62 21.22
CA LYS A 322 -29.00 1.60 21.00
C LYS A 322 -28.41 1.50 19.61
N TRP A 323 -27.98 2.65 19.09
CA TRP A 323 -27.15 2.71 17.90
C TRP A 323 -25.68 2.45 18.25
N GLU A 324 -25.03 1.62 17.44
CA GLU A 324 -23.66 1.16 17.59
C GLU A 324 -22.86 1.39 16.30
N HIS A 325 -21.54 1.57 16.42
CA HIS A 325 -20.66 1.61 15.25
C HIS A 325 -20.64 0.23 14.58
N TYR A 326 -20.95 0.17 13.29
CA TYR A 326 -21.23 -1.10 12.60
C TYR A 326 -20.10 -2.15 12.71
N LEU A 327 -18.82 -1.74 12.66
CA LEU A 327 -17.67 -2.62 12.91
C LEU A 327 -17.44 -2.94 14.40
N THR A 328 -17.16 -1.94 15.25
CA THR A 328 -16.69 -2.18 16.62
C THR A 328 -17.79 -2.61 17.60
N LYS A 329 -19.07 -2.45 17.23
CA LYS A 329 -20.26 -2.65 18.08
C LYS A 329 -20.29 -1.77 19.33
N GLU A 330 -19.47 -0.72 19.36
CA GLU A 330 -19.46 0.25 20.46
C GLU A 330 -20.65 1.22 20.32
N PRO A 331 -21.36 1.55 21.42
CA PRO A 331 -22.44 2.52 21.40
C PRO A 331 -22.00 3.91 20.91
N LEU A 332 -22.83 4.56 20.12
CA LEU A 332 -22.52 5.88 19.57
C LEU A 332 -22.63 7.00 20.61
N SER A 333 -21.64 7.90 20.62
CA SER A 333 -21.63 9.12 21.45
C SER A 333 -22.31 10.32 20.79
N TYR A 334 -22.55 10.25 19.48
CA TYR A 334 -23.22 11.27 18.67
C TYR A 334 -24.23 10.57 17.76
N THR A 335 -25.48 11.03 17.80
CA THR A 335 -26.56 10.63 16.90
C THR A 335 -27.32 11.88 16.49
N ASN A 336 -27.95 11.85 15.32
CA ASN A 336 -28.63 13.02 14.75
C ASN A 336 -29.91 12.63 14.00
N PHE A 337 -30.73 11.74 14.60
CA PHE A 337 -31.92 11.19 13.95
C PHE A 337 -33.06 12.20 13.80
N LEU A 338 -33.76 12.13 12.67
CA LEU A 338 -34.99 12.87 12.41
C LEU A 338 -36.04 12.57 13.50
N GLY A 339 -36.60 13.62 14.10
CA GLY A 339 -37.57 13.50 15.20
C GLY A 339 -36.98 13.47 16.61
N GLY A 340 -35.66 13.62 16.78
CA GLY A 340 -35.04 13.97 18.07
C GLY A 340 -35.00 12.86 19.14
N GLY A 341 -35.21 11.60 18.75
CA GLY A 341 -35.00 10.43 19.60
C GLY A 341 -34.50 9.25 18.78
N ASP A 342 -34.02 8.19 19.43
CA ASP A 342 -33.56 6.93 18.80
C ASP A 342 -34.73 6.08 18.24
N ASN A 343 -35.71 6.74 17.61
CA ASN A 343 -37.02 6.18 17.32
C ASN A 343 -36.93 5.03 16.29
N ALA A 344 -37.43 3.88 16.72
CA ALA A 344 -37.63 2.66 15.94
C ALA A 344 -36.36 2.03 15.35
N ILE A 345 -35.43 1.61 16.23
CA ILE A 345 -34.64 0.39 15.96
C ILE A 345 -35.63 -0.79 15.92
N ALA A 346 -36.23 -1.00 14.76
CA ALA A 346 -37.14 -2.10 14.46
C ALA A 346 -36.36 -3.24 13.80
N GLU A 347 -36.92 -4.45 13.81
CA GLU A 347 -36.25 -5.61 13.21
C GLU A 347 -35.97 -5.42 11.71
N ASN A 348 -36.86 -4.69 11.02
CA ASN A 348 -36.76 -4.31 9.62
C ASN A 348 -36.11 -2.94 9.38
N ALA A 349 -35.63 -2.22 10.42
CA ALA A 349 -35.05 -0.88 10.31
C ALA A 349 -33.78 -0.74 11.18
N LYS A 350 -32.78 -1.61 10.93
CA LYS A 350 -31.55 -1.68 11.73
C LYS A 350 -30.38 -0.85 11.17
N CYS A 351 -30.46 -0.29 9.97
CA CYS A 351 -29.32 0.40 9.35
C CYS A 351 -29.59 1.90 9.21
N ALA A 352 -28.60 2.74 9.51
CA ALA A 352 -28.76 4.19 9.44
C ALA A 352 -28.39 4.75 8.06
N THR A 353 -29.13 5.77 7.65
CA THR A 353 -28.84 6.59 6.46
C THR A 353 -28.74 8.07 6.82
N PHE A 354 -27.99 8.82 6.03
CA PHE A 354 -27.76 10.26 6.16
C PHE A 354 -28.47 11.03 5.04
N ILE A 355 -29.24 12.07 5.38
CA ILE A 355 -29.99 12.87 4.41
C ILE A 355 -29.11 13.98 3.82
N GLY A 356 -28.98 14.03 2.48
CA GLY A 356 -28.12 15.02 1.80
C GLY A 356 -28.49 15.33 0.35
N HIS A 357 -29.37 16.32 0.11
CA HIS A 357 -29.65 16.87 -1.23
C HIS A 357 -29.83 18.39 -1.21
N ASN A 358 -29.61 19.03 -2.37
CA ASN A 358 -29.94 20.44 -2.64
C ASN A 358 -31.44 20.81 -2.45
N PHE A 359 -32.33 19.84 -2.21
CA PHE A 359 -33.77 20.04 -2.02
C PHE A 359 -34.23 19.64 -0.61
N THR A 360 -33.34 19.07 0.21
CA THR A 360 -33.61 18.78 1.62
C THR A 360 -33.87 20.09 2.36
N MET A 361 -34.99 20.16 3.10
CA MET A 361 -35.32 21.32 3.94
C MET A 361 -34.18 21.59 4.93
N GLU A 362 -33.83 22.86 5.17
CA GLU A 362 -32.69 23.26 6.01
C GLU A 362 -32.69 22.60 7.40
N SER A 363 -33.87 22.38 7.98
CA SER A 363 -34.08 21.67 9.24
C SER A 363 -33.74 20.17 9.21
N GLU A 364 -33.65 19.56 8.05
CA GLU A 364 -33.43 18.12 7.83
C GLU A 364 -32.02 17.79 7.29
N GLN A 365 -31.22 18.82 6.97
CA GLN A 365 -29.89 18.66 6.35
C GLN A 365 -28.88 17.97 7.28
N GLY A 366 -28.44 16.79 6.85
CA GLY A 366 -27.54 15.91 7.60
C GLY A 366 -28.18 15.24 8.82
N LEU A 367 -29.51 15.21 8.92
CA LEU A 367 -30.21 14.32 9.85
C LEU A 367 -30.10 12.87 9.37
N TRP A 368 -30.33 11.93 10.29
CA TRP A 368 -30.24 10.49 10.02
C TRP A 368 -31.63 9.84 10.04
N THR A 369 -31.83 8.76 9.28
CA THR A 369 -33.04 7.93 9.35
C THR A 369 -32.71 6.44 9.38
N ALA A 370 -33.53 5.67 10.09
CA ALA A 370 -33.44 4.21 10.15
C ALA A 370 -34.12 3.58 8.92
N GLN A 371 -33.45 2.63 8.27
CA GLN A 371 -33.90 1.95 7.05
C GLN A 371 -33.59 0.45 7.10
N GLY A 372 -34.23 -0.32 6.22
CA GLY A 372 -33.94 -1.74 6.06
C GLY A 372 -32.57 -1.96 5.44
N CYS A 373 -31.72 -2.77 6.07
CA CYS A 373 -30.34 -3.03 5.60
C CYS A 373 -30.25 -3.67 4.20
N PHE A 374 -31.36 -4.22 3.69
CA PHE A 374 -31.50 -4.79 2.34
C PHE A 374 -32.00 -3.80 1.28
N GLU A 375 -32.47 -2.60 1.69
CA GLU A 375 -32.80 -1.56 0.74
C GLU A 375 -31.55 -1.08 0.00
N GLU A 376 -31.71 -0.51 -1.19
CA GLU A 376 -30.59 0.01 -1.96
C GLU A 376 -30.51 1.55 -1.85
N ARG A 377 -29.30 2.07 -1.63
CA ARG A 377 -28.95 3.50 -1.58
C ARG A 377 -27.49 3.69 -2.03
N CYS A 378 -27.07 4.94 -2.22
CA CYS A 378 -25.66 5.29 -2.39
C CYS A 378 -24.83 5.01 -1.13
N ALA A 379 -23.54 4.72 -1.30
CA ALA A 379 -22.62 4.44 -0.19
C ALA A 379 -21.59 5.56 -0.02
N VAL A 380 -21.26 5.90 1.23
CA VAL A 380 -20.19 6.86 1.55
C VAL A 380 -19.06 6.12 2.28
N CYS A 381 -17.92 6.01 1.64
CA CYS A 381 -16.71 5.42 2.21
C CYS A 381 -15.79 6.51 2.76
N SER A 382 -15.38 6.37 4.02
CA SER A 382 -14.35 7.17 4.69
C SER A 382 -13.04 6.40 4.79
N PHE A 383 -11.93 7.10 4.62
CA PHE A 383 -10.58 6.55 4.69
C PHE A 383 -9.76 7.34 5.71
N LYS A 384 -8.82 6.68 6.42
CA LYS A 384 -7.94 7.36 7.40
C LYS A 384 -6.63 7.87 6.79
N LYS A 385 -6.14 7.16 5.78
CA LYS A 385 -4.92 7.41 5.02
C LYS A 385 -5.27 7.32 3.55
N VAL A 386 -4.52 8.01 2.69
CA VAL A 386 -4.63 7.87 1.24
C VAL A 386 -4.55 6.38 0.88
N ALA A 387 -5.61 5.84 0.28
CA ALA A 387 -5.69 4.42 -0.06
C ALA A 387 -4.82 4.14 -1.31
N ILE A 388 -3.84 3.26 -1.16
CA ILE A 388 -2.99 2.76 -2.25
C ILE A 388 -3.45 1.35 -2.58
N LEU A 389 -3.94 1.15 -3.79
CA LEU A 389 -4.25 -0.17 -4.32
C LEU A 389 -3.06 -0.68 -5.14
N LYS A 390 -2.62 -1.90 -4.84
CA LYS A 390 -1.55 -2.61 -5.56
C LYS A 390 -2.15 -3.43 -6.70
N VAL A 391 -1.48 -3.47 -7.85
CA VAL A 391 -1.84 -4.36 -8.97
C VAL A 391 -0.84 -5.50 -9.07
N ARG A 392 -1.37 -6.74 -9.03
CA ARG A 392 -0.62 -7.99 -9.19
C ARG A 392 -0.93 -8.66 -10.51
N GLY A 393 -0.02 -9.51 -10.99
CA GLY A 393 -0.15 -10.28 -12.25
C GLY A 393 0.46 -9.61 -13.48
N LEU A 394 0.96 -8.37 -13.36
CA LEU A 394 1.66 -7.66 -14.44
C LEU A 394 3.07 -8.24 -14.63
N CYS A 395 3.42 -8.59 -15.88
CA CYS A 395 4.77 -9.09 -16.21
C CYS A 395 5.87 -8.07 -15.89
N ALA A 396 7.13 -8.52 -15.77
CA ALA A 396 8.28 -7.65 -15.51
C ALA A 396 8.39 -6.50 -16.52
N GLU A 397 8.09 -6.77 -17.79
CA GLU A 397 8.17 -5.84 -18.92
C GLU A 397 6.92 -4.95 -19.09
N SER A 398 5.97 -5.01 -18.15
CA SER A 398 4.76 -4.19 -18.19
C SER A 398 5.08 -2.72 -17.88
N GLU A 399 4.58 -1.82 -18.73
CA GLU A 399 4.67 -0.38 -18.52
C GLU A 399 3.49 0.20 -17.73
N PHE A 400 2.52 -0.62 -17.31
CA PHE A 400 1.47 -0.15 -16.39
C PHE A 400 2.00 0.00 -14.98
N ASP A 401 1.51 1.03 -14.29
CA ASP A 401 1.85 1.30 -12.90
C ASP A 401 1.39 0.13 -12.03
N ARG A 402 2.13 -0.14 -10.95
CA ARG A 402 1.84 -1.23 -10.00
C ARG A 402 1.08 -0.77 -8.75
N ARG A 403 0.85 0.54 -8.63
CA ARG A 403 0.22 1.21 -7.47
C ARG A 403 -0.69 2.34 -7.95
N PHE A 404 -1.89 2.41 -7.39
CA PHE A 404 -2.93 3.38 -7.77
C PHE A 404 -3.58 4.02 -6.54
N PHE A 405 -4.07 5.24 -6.73
CA PHE A 405 -4.81 6.04 -5.76
C PHE A 405 -6.27 6.17 -6.16
N LEU A 406 -7.18 6.04 -5.20
CA LEU A 406 -8.59 6.39 -5.39
C LEU A 406 -8.71 7.85 -5.83
N SER A 407 -9.48 8.09 -6.88
CA SER A 407 -9.64 9.38 -7.55
C SER A 407 -11.07 9.50 -8.08
N GLU A 408 -11.49 10.72 -8.42
CA GLU A 408 -12.79 10.96 -9.03
C GLU A 408 -12.60 11.46 -10.47
N ARG A 409 -13.47 11.01 -11.38
CA ARG A 409 -13.55 11.52 -12.75
C ARG A 409 -15.02 11.56 -13.17
N ASN A 410 -15.53 12.77 -13.44
CA ASN A 410 -16.91 13.01 -13.88
C ASN A 410 -17.98 12.36 -12.96
N GLY A 411 -17.87 12.51 -11.63
CA GLY A 411 -18.80 11.90 -10.66
C GLY A 411 -18.62 10.39 -10.45
N SER A 412 -17.66 9.75 -11.12
CA SER A 412 -17.40 8.31 -10.98
C SER A 412 -16.02 8.02 -10.39
N LEU A 413 -15.92 6.89 -9.69
CA LEU A 413 -14.66 6.40 -9.15
C LEU A 413 -13.68 6.07 -10.29
N SER A 414 -12.45 6.54 -10.13
CA SER A 414 -11.32 6.21 -11.00
C SER A 414 -10.07 5.92 -10.14
N PHE A 415 -9.06 5.34 -10.77
CA PHE A 415 -7.83 4.97 -10.08
C PHE A 415 -6.65 5.64 -10.81
N SER A 416 -5.99 6.61 -10.16
CA SER A 416 -4.82 7.28 -10.72
C SER A 416 -3.56 6.53 -10.33
N GLY A 417 -2.77 6.07 -11.29
CA GLY A 417 -1.49 5.43 -11.04
C GLY A 417 -0.45 6.40 -10.48
N VAL A 418 0.57 5.88 -9.78
CA VAL A 418 1.67 6.66 -9.19
C VAL A 418 2.43 7.50 -10.23
N TYR A 419 2.52 7.05 -11.48
CA TYR A 419 3.40 7.62 -12.52
C TYR A 419 2.65 8.09 -13.77
N TYR A 420 2.08 7.17 -14.56
CA TYR A 420 1.52 7.49 -15.88
C TYR A 420 0.25 6.71 -16.23
N SER A 421 -0.19 5.76 -15.40
CA SER A 421 -1.37 4.94 -15.68
C SER A 421 -2.64 5.52 -15.05
N GLU A 422 -3.79 5.17 -15.61
CA GLU A 422 -5.10 5.38 -14.99
C GLU A 422 -6.04 4.20 -15.29
N ILE A 423 -6.96 3.92 -14.36
CA ILE A 423 -8.08 2.99 -14.57
C ILE A 423 -9.38 3.79 -14.50
N ILE A 424 -10.14 3.79 -15.58
CA ILE A 424 -11.39 4.56 -15.73
C ILE A 424 -12.56 3.65 -16.12
N LYS A 425 -13.76 4.04 -15.70
CA LYS A 425 -15.03 3.39 -16.05
C LYS A 425 -15.52 3.92 -17.40
N ASN A 426 -15.85 3.02 -18.32
CA ASN A 426 -16.52 3.31 -19.58
C ASN A 426 -18.03 3.03 -19.43
N PRO A 427 -18.91 3.83 -20.06
CA PRO A 427 -20.34 3.59 -20.04
C PRO A 427 -20.73 2.30 -20.79
N PRO A 428 -21.93 1.76 -20.54
CA PRO A 428 -22.57 0.73 -21.34
C PRO A 428 -22.57 1.02 -22.84
N VAL A 429 -22.34 -0.01 -23.66
CA VAL A 429 -22.40 0.04 -25.12
C VAL A 429 -23.43 -0.97 -25.61
N THR A 430 -24.37 -0.50 -26.44
CA THR A 430 -25.31 -1.36 -27.16
C THR A 430 -24.67 -1.86 -28.45
N ASN A 431 -24.61 -3.17 -28.64
CA ASN A 431 -24.17 -3.77 -29.89
C ASN A 431 -25.32 -3.66 -30.93
N GLU A 432 -25.10 -2.91 -32.01
CA GLU A 432 -26.13 -2.61 -33.02
C GLU A 432 -26.65 -3.85 -33.76
N GLU A 433 -25.85 -4.90 -33.90
CA GLU A 433 -26.23 -6.14 -34.62
C GLU A 433 -27.09 -7.08 -33.76
N THR A 434 -26.89 -7.07 -32.44
CA THR A 434 -27.56 -7.99 -31.49
C THR A 434 -28.63 -7.32 -30.64
N GLY A 435 -28.62 -5.98 -30.54
CA GLY A 435 -29.48 -5.21 -29.64
C GLY A 435 -29.15 -5.37 -28.16
N ILE A 436 -28.08 -6.09 -27.80
CA ILE A 436 -27.67 -6.34 -26.42
C ILE A 436 -26.77 -5.20 -25.94
N THR A 437 -27.10 -4.64 -24.78
CA THR A 437 -26.29 -3.64 -24.06
C THR A 437 -25.49 -4.35 -22.97
N ASN A 438 -24.16 -4.15 -22.94
CA ASN A 438 -23.32 -4.65 -21.83
C ASN A 438 -23.47 -3.76 -20.58
N TYR A 439 -22.80 -4.10 -19.47
CA TYR A 439 -22.82 -3.26 -18.26
C TYR A 439 -21.75 -2.14 -18.23
N GLY A 440 -21.06 -1.91 -19.35
CA GLY A 440 -19.86 -1.09 -19.44
C GLY A 440 -18.57 -1.91 -19.26
N SER A 441 -17.44 -1.22 -19.20
CA SER A 441 -16.12 -1.82 -19.01
C SER A 441 -15.18 -0.90 -18.25
N TRP A 442 -14.16 -1.46 -17.60
CA TRP A 442 -13.05 -0.69 -17.07
C TRP A 442 -11.87 -0.72 -18.05
N THR A 443 -11.17 0.40 -18.19
CA THR A 443 -9.96 0.49 -19.00
C THR A 443 -8.80 1.02 -18.18
N LEU A 444 -7.80 0.17 -17.99
CA LEU A 444 -6.46 0.53 -17.58
C LEU A 444 -5.70 1.01 -18.82
N ARG A 445 -5.16 2.23 -18.78
CA ARG A 445 -4.36 2.81 -19.88
C ARG A 445 -3.21 3.63 -19.35
N ARG A 446 -2.22 3.89 -20.21
CA ARG A 446 -1.21 4.93 -19.98
C ARG A 446 -1.69 6.26 -20.56
N ILE A 447 -1.47 7.36 -19.84
CA ILE A 447 -1.83 8.72 -20.25
C ILE A 447 -0.88 9.22 -21.35
N ASP A 448 0.40 8.84 -21.27
CA ASP A 448 1.44 9.21 -22.26
C ASP A 448 1.49 8.28 -23.49
N LYS A 449 0.85 7.10 -23.40
CA LYS A 449 0.80 6.05 -24.44
C LYS A 449 -0.63 5.48 -24.55
N PRO A 450 -1.60 6.28 -25.04
CA PRO A 450 -3.03 5.91 -25.03
C PRO A 450 -3.37 4.69 -25.90
N GLU A 451 -2.47 4.27 -26.79
CA GLU A 451 -2.57 3.04 -27.57
C GLU A 451 -2.34 1.77 -26.73
N MET A 452 -1.63 1.87 -25.59
CA MET A 452 -1.47 0.77 -24.65
C MET A 452 -2.64 0.74 -23.66
N THR A 453 -3.49 -0.27 -23.80
CA THR A 453 -4.72 -0.42 -23.01
C THR A 453 -4.93 -1.85 -22.55
N ALA A 454 -5.57 -2.01 -21.40
CA ALA A 454 -6.13 -3.25 -20.93
C ALA A 454 -7.60 -3.00 -20.55
N THR A 455 -8.52 -3.82 -21.07
CA THR A 455 -9.96 -3.67 -20.84
C THR A 455 -10.53 -4.86 -20.09
N MET A 456 -11.40 -4.59 -19.13
CA MET A 456 -12.13 -5.56 -18.31
C MET A 456 -13.63 -5.28 -18.49
N GLU A 457 -14.37 -6.24 -19.06
CA GLU A 457 -15.83 -6.13 -19.19
C GLU A 457 -16.50 -6.26 -17.82
N MET A 458 -17.56 -5.49 -17.58
CA MET A 458 -18.29 -5.53 -16.32
C MET A 458 -19.40 -6.60 -16.35
N GLU A 459 -19.48 -7.41 -15.30
CA GLU A 459 -20.56 -8.41 -15.12
C GLU A 459 -21.82 -7.82 -14.47
N SER A 460 -21.73 -6.63 -13.87
CA SER A 460 -22.87 -5.85 -13.38
C SER A 460 -22.48 -4.37 -13.28
N PRO A 461 -23.45 -3.43 -13.16
CA PRO A 461 -23.14 -1.99 -13.00
C PRO A 461 -22.26 -1.67 -11.78
N ARG A 462 -22.28 -2.55 -10.78
CA ARG A 462 -21.57 -2.47 -9.50
C ARG A 462 -20.19 -3.17 -9.52
N HIS A 463 -19.81 -3.80 -10.62
CA HIS A 463 -18.54 -4.52 -10.74
C HIS A 463 -17.39 -3.50 -10.86
N TYR A 464 -16.61 -3.34 -9.78
CA TYR A 464 -15.37 -2.55 -9.72
C TYR A 464 -14.15 -3.42 -10.05
N PRO A 465 -13.02 -2.85 -10.53
CA PRO A 465 -11.85 -3.60 -10.97
C PRO A 465 -11.01 -4.21 -9.84
N ILE A 466 -11.56 -4.27 -8.62
CA ILE A 466 -10.94 -4.73 -7.37
C ILE A 466 -11.06 -6.25 -7.29
N GLY A 467 -10.13 -6.90 -6.59
CA GLY A 467 -10.07 -8.36 -6.54
C GLY A 467 -9.57 -8.97 -7.85
N LEU A 468 -9.84 -10.26 -8.05
CA LEU A 468 -9.32 -11.07 -9.14
C LEU A 468 -10.12 -10.85 -10.43
N ASN A 469 -9.54 -10.11 -11.37
CA ASN A 469 -10.22 -9.71 -12.59
C ASN A 469 -9.47 -10.09 -13.86
N THR A 470 -10.21 -10.31 -14.94
CA THR A 470 -9.68 -10.75 -16.24
C THR A 470 -9.64 -9.59 -17.24
N TRP A 471 -8.45 -9.30 -17.75
CA TRP A 471 -8.16 -8.15 -18.60
C TRP A 471 -7.71 -8.58 -20.00
N ILE A 472 -8.22 -7.92 -21.02
CA ILE A 472 -7.83 -8.06 -22.42
C ILE A 472 -6.82 -6.95 -22.74
N ILE A 473 -5.57 -7.31 -23.00
CA ILE A 473 -4.46 -6.38 -23.22
C ILE A 473 -4.27 -6.13 -24.73
N LYS A 474 -4.14 -4.86 -25.11
CA LYS A 474 -3.79 -4.40 -26.45
C LYS A 474 -2.46 -3.65 -26.40
N ASN A 475 -1.59 -3.91 -27.38
CA ASN A 475 -0.26 -3.30 -27.54
C ASN A 475 0.69 -3.46 -26.33
N GLY A 476 0.46 -4.45 -25.47
CA GLY A 476 1.31 -4.73 -24.30
C GLY A 476 2.59 -5.51 -24.63
N LYS A 477 3.69 -5.18 -23.96
CA LYS A 477 5.01 -5.83 -24.13
C LYS A 477 5.07 -7.30 -23.67
N CYS A 478 4.17 -7.75 -22.79
CA CYS A 478 4.17 -9.08 -22.20
C CYS A 478 3.90 -10.26 -23.17
N GLY A 479 3.65 -10.01 -24.46
CA GLY A 479 3.34 -11.05 -25.47
C GLY A 479 2.00 -11.80 -25.26
N LYS A 480 1.21 -11.42 -24.25
CA LYS A 480 -0.11 -11.98 -23.94
C LYS A 480 -1.20 -10.95 -24.21
N SER A 481 -2.24 -11.36 -24.94
CA SER A 481 -3.46 -10.55 -25.17
C SER A 481 -4.49 -10.67 -24.04
N LYS A 482 -4.29 -11.55 -23.06
CA LYS A 482 -5.17 -11.77 -21.91
C LYS A 482 -4.32 -12.01 -20.66
N ALA A 483 -4.67 -11.33 -19.57
CA ALA A 483 -4.06 -11.52 -18.25
C ALA A 483 -5.14 -11.52 -17.16
N THR A 484 -4.86 -12.21 -16.06
CA THR A 484 -5.65 -12.09 -14.83
C THR A 484 -4.84 -11.25 -13.86
N LEU A 485 -5.44 -10.18 -13.34
CA LEU A 485 -4.80 -9.22 -12.44
C LEU A 485 -5.59 -9.14 -11.14
N VAL A 486 -4.91 -8.88 -10.03
CA VAL A 486 -5.57 -8.53 -8.76
C VAL A 486 -5.29 -7.07 -8.46
N LEU A 487 -6.33 -6.26 -8.29
CA LEU A 487 -6.22 -4.91 -7.73
C LEU A 487 -6.69 -4.96 -6.27
N THR A 488 -5.83 -4.63 -5.34
CA THR A 488 -6.06 -4.89 -3.90
C THR A 488 -5.58 -3.76 -3.00
N SER A 489 -6.34 -3.44 -1.95
CA SER A 489 -5.92 -2.55 -0.87
C SER A 489 -5.21 -3.28 0.29
N CYS A 490 -5.09 -4.60 0.25
CA CYS A 490 -4.59 -5.40 1.36
C CYS A 490 -3.12 -5.09 1.70
N GLU A 491 -2.77 -5.11 2.99
CA GLU A 491 -1.41 -4.85 3.47
C GLU A 491 -0.46 -6.02 3.17
N ASP A 492 0.86 -5.84 3.25
CA ASP A 492 1.85 -6.80 2.72
C ASP A 492 1.90 -8.15 3.48
N HIS A 493 1.14 -8.29 4.57
CA HIS A 493 0.99 -9.49 5.38
C HIS A 493 -0.45 -10.06 5.33
N GLN A 494 -1.24 -9.60 4.37
CA GLN A 494 -2.61 -10.05 4.12
C GLN A 494 -2.70 -10.78 2.78
N PHE A 495 -3.65 -11.70 2.67
CA PHE A 495 -4.05 -12.32 1.41
C PHE A 495 -5.26 -11.59 0.83
N SER A 496 -5.25 -11.39 -0.49
CA SER A 496 -6.38 -10.81 -1.23
C SER A 496 -7.30 -11.91 -1.74
N CYS A 497 -8.51 -12.00 -1.18
CA CYS A 497 -9.59 -12.82 -1.70
C CYS A 497 -9.94 -12.40 -3.15
N SER A 498 -10.56 -13.29 -3.92
CA SER A 498 -10.91 -13.02 -5.32
C SER A 498 -12.00 -11.94 -5.45
N ASP A 499 -12.87 -11.78 -4.45
CA ASP A 499 -13.81 -10.66 -4.29
C ASP A 499 -13.15 -9.32 -3.86
N GLY A 500 -11.84 -9.32 -3.59
CA GLY A 500 -11.08 -8.17 -3.12
C GLY A 500 -11.05 -7.99 -1.60
N GLY A 501 -11.63 -8.91 -0.82
CA GLY A 501 -11.51 -8.95 0.64
C GLY A 501 -10.09 -9.19 1.12
N CYS A 502 -9.77 -8.75 2.34
CA CYS A 502 -8.45 -8.90 2.96
C CYS A 502 -8.53 -9.77 4.22
N ILE A 503 -7.78 -10.88 4.23
CA ILE A 503 -7.62 -11.75 5.41
C ILE A 503 -6.14 -11.80 5.83
N SER A 504 -5.83 -12.30 7.03
CA SER A 504 -4.43 -12.58 7.39
C SER A 504 -3.86 -13.63 6.44
N ILE A 505 -2.62 -13.46 5.97
CA ILE A 505 -1.99 -14.46 5.08
C ILE A 505 -1.72 -15.81 5.77
N ASP A 506 -1.79 -15.86 7.11
CA ASP A 506 -1.70 -17.11 7.88
C ASP A 506 -3.01 -17.95 7.83
N TYR A 507 -4.14 -17.35 7.43
CA TYR A 507 -5.42 -18.05 7.18
C TYR A 507 -5.55 -18.59 5.75
N ARG A 508 -4.47 -18.55 4.96
CA ARG A 508 -4.47 -19.12 3.61
C ARG A 508 -4.02 -20.59 3.66
N CYS A 509 -4.82 -21.47 3.08
CA CYS A 509 -4.55 -22.91 3.02
C CYS A 509 -4.48 -23.55 4.41
N ASP A 510 -5.39 -23.16 5.32
CA ASP A 510 -5.49 -23.67 6.69
C ASP A 510 -6.64 -24.67 6.92
N SER A 511 -7.40 -24.96 5.86
CA SER A 511 -8.62 -25.79 5.84
C SER A 511 -9.91 -25.13 6.38
N GLU A 512 -9.92 -23.83 6.65
CA GLU A 512 -11.12 -23.05 7.03
C GLU A 512 -11.36 -21.86 6.08
N SER A 513 -12.46 -21.92 5.32
CA SER A 513 -12.89 -20.85 4.40
C SER A 513 -13.18 -19.54 5.14
N THR A 514 -12.20 -18.64 5.17
CA THR A 514 -12.27 -17.33 5.83
C THR A 514 -12.65 -16.22 4.83
N CYS A 515 -12.23 -16.33 3.56
CA CYS A 515 -12.74 -15.48 2.49
C CYS A 515 -14.25 -15.74 2.25
N ARG A 516 -15.00 -14.68 1.91
CA ARG A 516 -16.46 -14.79 1.60
C ARG A 516 -16.75 -15.61 0.35
N ASP A 517 -15.77 -15.71 -0.54
CA ASP A 517 -15.80 -16.51 -1.77
C ASP A 517 -15.06 -17.86 -1.63
N GLY A 518 -14.42 -18.14 -0.49
CA GLY A 518 -13.62 -19.34 -0.22
C GLY A 518 -12.30 -19.44 -1.00
N SER A 519 -11.85 -18.36 -1.66
CA SER A 519 -10.67 -18.38 -2.54
C SER A 519 -9.31 -18.40 -1.82
N ASP A 520 -9.32 -18.35 -0.49
CA ASP A 520 -8.18 -18.64 0.38
C ASP A 520 -7.76 -20.12 0.32
N GLU A 521 -8.73 -21.03 0.22
CA GLU A 521 -8.50 -22.47 0.10
C GLU A 521 -8.29 -22.94 -1.36
N ASP A 522 -8.33 -22.01 -2.32
CA ASP A 522 -8.06 -22.30 -3.74
C ASP A 522 -6.55 -22.37 -4.06
N GLY A 523 -6.16 -23.45 -4.74
CA GLY A 523 -4.82 -23.61 -5.31
C GLY A 523 -3.72 -23.99 -4.30
N CYS A 524 -4.11 -24.53 -3.14
CA CYS A 524 -3.23 -24.90 -2.03
C CYS A 524 -2.30 -26.09 -2.35
N SER A 525 -1.16 -25.80 -2.96
CA SER A 525 -0.02 -26.73 -3.05
C SER A 525 1.23 -26.11 -2.39
N TYR A 526 1.66 -26.74 -1.29
CA TYR A 526 2.82 -26.33 -0.48
C TYR A 526 4.17 -26.56 -1.20
N LEU A 527 4.18 -27.41 -2.24
CA LEU A 527 5.39 -27.87 -2.92
C LEU A 527 5.16 -27.97 -4.43
N TYR A 528 5.81 -27.07 -5.19
CA TYR A 528 5.75 -27.09 -6.65
C TYR A 528 6.98 -27.75 -7.27
N VAL A 529 6.75 -28.84 -8.01
CA VAL A 529 7.75 -29.57 -8.81
C VAL A 529 7.77 -29.04 -10.25
N LYS A 530 8.93 -28.66 -10.77
CA LYS A 530 9.06 -28.19 -12.17
C LYS A 530 8.85 -29.34 -13.16
N LYS A 531 8.27 -29.07 -14.34
CA LYS A 531 8.06 -30.06 -15.42
C LYS A 531 9.30 -30.86 -15.85
N ASN A 532 10.51 -30.32 -15.65
CA ASN A 532 11.79 -30.97 -15.98
C ASN A 532 12.53 -31.55 -14.77
N TYR A 533 11.81 -31.71 -13.65
CA TYR A 533 12.33 -32.37 -12.46
C TYR A 533 12.52 -33.87 -12.71
N ASP A 534 13.63 -34.41 -12.22
CA ASP A 534 13.88 -35.85 -12.25
C ASP A 534 13.60 -36.47 -10.88
N ILE A 535 12.48 -37.19 -10.81
CA ILE A 535 12.00 -37.95 -9.65
C ILE A 535 12.80 -39.22 -9.39
N THR A 536 13.68 -39.65 -10.30
CA THR A 536 14.52 -40.85 -10.12
C THR A 536 15.85 -40.54 -9.44
N SER A 537 16.41 -39.33 -9.62
CA SER A 537 17.71 -38.94 -9.04
C SER A 537 17.61 -38.28 -7.65
N PRO A 538 18.51 -38.64 -6.71
CA PRO A 538 18.64 -37.98 -5.40
C PRO A 538 19.07 -36.49 -5.52
N PRO A 539 18.61 -35.59 -4.61
CA PRO A 539 18.66 -34.12 -4.76
C PRO A 539 19.91 -33.39 -5.31
N PRO A 540 21.07 -33.26 -4.62
CA PRO A 540 22.12 -32.32 -5.04
C PRO A 540 23.03 -32.94 -6.10
N ARG A 541 22.53 -33.03 -7.33
CA ARG A 541 23.29 -33.43 -8.54
C ARG A 541 24.62 -32.67 -8.75
N LEU A 542 24.79 -31.51 -8.09
CA LEU A 542 25.93 -30.62 -8.23
C LEU A 542 26.83 -30.68 -6.98
N ARG A 543 28.13 -30.89 -7.21
CA ARG A 543 29.26 -31.00 -6.23
C ARG A 543 29.56 -32.38 -5.62
N GLY A 544 28.87 -33.45 -6.01
CA GLY A 544 29.24 -34.83 -5.60
C GLY A 544 29.09 -35.11 -4.09
N VAL A 545 28.30 -34.29 -3.38
CA VAL A 545 27.98 -34.48 -1.96
C VAL A 545 26.71 -35.33 -1.89
N ALA A 546 26.75 -36.47 -1.19
CA ALA A 546 25.57 -37.30 -0.98
C ALA A 546 24.46 -36.54 -0.24
N VAL A 547 23.19 -36.85 -0.55
CA VAL A 547 22.03 -36.32 0.20
C VAL A 547 22.18 -36.75 1.65
N LYS A 548 22.07 -35.80 2.58
CA LYS A 548 21.90 -36.13 3.99
C LYS A 548 20.44 -36.49 4.23
N ILE A 549 20.20 -37.75 4.54
CA ILE A 549 18.89 -38.30 4.92
C ILE A 549 18.98 -38.61 6.41
N SER A 550 18.10 -38.03 7.21
CA SER A 550 17.87 -38.46 8.58
C SER A 550 16.80 -39.54 8.57
N LEU A 551 17.07 -40.66 9.23
CA LEU A 551 16.15 -41.79 9.35
C LEU A 551 15.98 -42.12 10.83
N HIS A 552 14.74 -42.25 11.27
CA HIS A 552 14.39 -42.64 12.64
C HIS A 552 13.28 -43.68 12.61
N MET A 553 13.55 -44.86 13.17
CA MET A 553 12.62 -45.97 13.28
C MET A 553 12.10 -46.09 14.71
N ASN A 554 10.80 -46.31 14.86
CA ASN A 554 10.17 -46.65 16.13
C ASN A 554 9.27 -47.88 15.96
N ILE A 555 9.45 -48.90 16.80
CA ILE A 555 8.60 -50.10 16.78
C ILE A 555 7.33 -49.80 17.56
N LYS A 556 6.17 -49.75 16.87
CA LYS A 556 4.87 -49.44 17.47
C LYS A 556 4.25 -50.64 18.16
N SER A 557 4.29 -51.82 17.53
CA SER A 557 3.78 -53.05 18.14
C SER A 557 4.42 -54.30 17.54
N ILE A 558 4.55 -55.36 18.34
CA ILE A 558 4.87 -56.71 17.84
C ILE A 558 3.53 -57.39 17.56
N LYS A 559 3.30 -57.81 16.31
CA LYS A 559 2.05 -58.46 15.87
C LYS A 559 2.07 -59.96 16.06
N LYS A 560 3.19 -60.59 15.72
CA LYS A 560 3.32 -62.05 15.71
C LYS A 560 4.79 -62.46 15.88
N ILE A 561 5.01 -63.46 16.70
CA ILE A 561 6.27 -64.20 16.82
C ILE A 561 5.95 -65.63 16.38
N ASP A 562 6.54 -66.08 15.28
CA ASP A 562 6.27 -67.38 14.65
C ASP A 562 7.51 -68.27 14.74
N LEU A 563 7.69 -68.89 15.91
CA LEU A 563 8.86 -69.71 16.22
C LEU A 563 9.08 -70.85 15.20
N PRO A 564 8.05 -71.63 14.77
CA PRO A 564 8.25 -72.72 13.81
C PRO A 564 8.72 -72.28 12.42
N ASN A 565 8.33 -71.07 12.00
CA ASN A 565 8.68 -70.53 10.67
C ASN A 565 9.83 -69.50 10.73
N PHE A 566 10.49 -69.34 11.89
CA PHE A 566 11.55 -68.33 12.10
C PHE A 566 11.14 -66.92 11.65
N ASN A 567 9.87 -66.53 11.83
CA ASN A 567 9.33 -65.27 11.31
C ASN A 567 8.84 -64.35 12.42
N PHE A 568 9.20 -63.08 12.32
CA PHE A 568 8.85 -62.00 13.23
C PHE A 568 8.05 -60.92 12.48
N VAL A 569 6.90 -60.52 13.02
CA VAL A 569 6.04 -59.50 12.40
C VAL A 569 5.79 -58.36 13.38
N CYS A 570 6.10 -57.13 12.97
CA CYS A 570 5.88 -55.92 13.75
C CYS A 570 5.31 -54.77 12.91
N GLU A 571 4.61 -53.84 13.56
CA GLU A 571 4.34 -52.51 13.02
C GLU A 571 5.45 -51.55 13.45
N ILE A 572 5.98 -50.79 12.48
CA ILE A 572 6.96 -49.72 12.71
C ILE A 572 6.42 -48.38 12.20
N GLU A 573 6.90 -47.30 12.81
CA GLU A 573 6.85 -45.95 12.26
C GLU A 573 8.24 -45.59 11.74
N MET A 574 8.31 -45.24 10.46
CA MET A 574 9.52 -44.78 9.79
C MET A 574 9.40 -43.28 9.54
N VAL A 575 10.34 -42.50 10.07
CA VAL A 575 10.44 -41.06 9.85
C VAL A 575 11.71 -40.75 9.05
N LEU A 576 11.52 -40.26 7.84
CA LEU A 576 12.56 -39.84 6.90
C LEU A 576 12.55 -38.31 6.79
N GLN A 577 13.72 -37.68 6.85
CA GLN A 577 13.85 -36.24 6.63
C GLN A 577 15.04 -35.90 5.74
N TRP A 578 14.82 -35.12 4.68
CA TRP A 578 15.86 -34.66 3.76
C TRP A 578 15.56 -33.26 3.20
N ILE A 579 16.48 -32.71 2.43
CA ILE A 579 16.33 -31.41 1.76
C ILE A 579 16.40 -31.62 0.25
N ASP A 580 15.44 -31.07 -0.50
CA ASP A 580 15.51 -30.99 -1.96
C ASP A 580 15.51 -29.53 -2.44
N ALA A 581 16.69 -29.03 -2.82
CA ALA A 581 16.87 -27.67 -3.33
C ALA A 581 16.27 -27.42 -4.73
N ARG A 582 15.70 -28.45 -5.39
CA ARG A 582 15.18 -28.37 -6.77
C ARG A 582 13.70 -27.99 -6.84
N VAL A 583 12.93 -28.22 -5.76
CA VAL A 583 11.51 -27.88 -5.67
C VAL A 583 11.33 -26.40 -5.32
N LYS A 584 10.13 -25.86 -5.55
CA LYS A 584 9.70 -24.60 -4.94
C LYS A 584 8.79 -24.90 -3.75
N VAL A 585 8.89 -24.10 -2.71
CA VAL A 585 8.11 -24.24 -1.48
C VAL A 585 7.38 -22.93 -1.20
N GLN A 586 6.09 -23.02 -0.86
CA GLN A 586 5.20 -21.87 -0.71
C GLN A 586 4.05 -22.22 0.25
N TYR A 587 3.31 -21.20 0.72
CA TYR A 587 2.12 -21.35 1.58
C TYR A 587 2.34 -22.15 2.88
N LEU A 588 3.59 -22.30 3.37
CA LEU A 588 3.82 -23.03 4.60
C LEU A 588 3.18 -22.33 5.78
N ASN A 589 2.21 -22.98 6.41
CA ASN A 589 1.69 -22.59 7.69
C ASN A 589 2.77 -22.74 8.78
N ILE A 590 2.59 -22.07 9.92
CA ILE A 590 3.44 -22.15 11.10
C ILE A 590 3.34 -23.55 11.73
N ILE A 591 2.17 -24.19 11.63
CA ILE A 591 1.92 -25.56 12.07
C ILE A 591 2.42 -26.51 10.96
N ASP A 592 3.54 -27.21 11.19
CA ASP A 592 4.15 -28.10 10.20
C ASP A 592 3.24 -29.27 9.80
N GLU A 593 2.37 -29.73 10.70
CA GLU A 593 1.50 -30.88 10.49
C GLU A 593 0.52 -30.69 9.32
N ILE A 594 0.04 -29.46 9.10
CA ILE A 594 -0.96 -29.16 8.05
C ILE A 594 -0.33 -28.85 6.68
N ASN A 595 0.99 -28.67 6.61
CA ASN A 595 1.76 -28.50 5.36
C ASN A 595 1.89 -29.83 4.56
N VAL A 596 0.79 -30.56 4.37
CA VAL A 596 0.74 -31.91 3.82
C VAL A 596 0.86 -31.88 2.30
N VAL A 597 1.85 -32.57 1.76
CA VAL A 597 2.01 -32.74 0.31
C VAL A 597 1.04 -33.84 -0.16
N PRO A 598 0.23 -33.62 -1.23
CA PRO A 598 -0.55 -34.69 -1.86
C PRO A 598 0.34 -35.81 -2.41
N GLN A 599 -0.09 -37.07 -2.32
CA GLN A 599 0.76 -38.22 -2.70
C GLN A 599 1.14 -38.24 -4.20
N ASN A 600 0.30 -37.67 -5.06
CA ASN A 600 0.56 -37.45 -6.48
C ASN A 600 1.57 -36.31 -6.77
N GLU A 601 1.90 -35.50 -5.77
CA GLU A 601 2.86 -34.39 -5.86
C GLU A 601 4.20 -34.69 -5.15
N TYR A 602 4.38 -35.93 -4.67
CA TYR A 602 5.62 -36.32 -4.00
C TYR A 602 6.84 -36.12 -4.95
N PRO A 603 7.88 -35.39 -4.50
CA PRO A 603 9.15 -35.30 -5.20
C PRO A 603 9.91 -36.63 -5.10
N TRP A 604 11.21 -36.65 -5.43
CA TRP A 604 12.08 -37.79 -5.16
C TRP A 604 12.01 -38.17 -3.67
N VAL A 605 11.73 -39.43 -3.39
CA VAL A 605 11.70 -40.05 -2.06
C VAL A 605 12.85 -41.06 -1.95
N PRO A 606 13.58 -41.11 -0.82
CA PRO A 606 14.52 -42.18 -0.54
C PRO A 606 13.86 -43.55 -0.63
N LYS A 607 14.41 -44.46 -1.46
CA LYS A 607 14.01 -45.86 -1.43
C LYS A 607 14.74 -46.57 -0.29
N LEU A 608 13.99 -47.34 0.51
CA LEU A 608 14.52 -48.20 1.55
C LEU A 608 14.30 -49.66 1.17
N GLU A 609 15.25 -50.50 1.55
CA GLU A 609 15.15 -51.95 1.54
C GLU A 609 15.31 -52.40 3.00
N TYR A 610 14.55 -53.41 3.42
CA TYR A 610 14.51 -53.88 4.81
C TYR A 610 15.06 -55.31 4.86
N SER A 611 15.85 -55.62 5.90
CA SER A 611 16.55 -56.91 5.95
C SER A 611 16.65 -57.45 7.37
N GLY A 612 16.25 -58.71 7.54
CA GLY A 612 16.32 -59.40 8.82
C GLY A 612 17.69 -59.99 9.13
N ASP A 613 17.67 -60.97 10.02
CA ASP A 613 18.86 -61.73 10.38
C ASP A 613 19.53 -62.32 9.11
N GLU A 614 20.86 -62.36 9.13
CA GLU A 614 21.72 -62.74 7.99
C GLU A 614 21.52 -61.92 6.69
N ASN A 615 20.89 -60.74 6.76
CA ASN A 615 20.45 -59.91 5.63
C ASN A 615 19.42 -60.60 4.72
N THR A 616 18.59 -61.47 5.29
CA THR A 616 17.40 -61.99 4.60
C THR A 616 16.45 -60.85 4.22
N VAL A 617 15.83 -60.91 3.04
CA VAL A 617 14.92 -59.84 2.57
C VAL A 617 13.64 -59.85 3.43
N SER A 618 13.28 -58.69 3.99
CA SER A 618 12.05 -58.51 4.77
C SER A 618 10.91 -57.99 3.88
N ASP A 619 9.71 -58.53 4.05
CA ASP A 619 8.50 -57.98 3.42
C ASP A 619 7.99 -56.78 4.24
N ALA A 620 8.06 -55.58 3.68
CA ALA A 620 7.56 -54.35 4.30
C ALA A 620 6.37 -53.78 3.51
N VAL A 621 5.19 -53.70 4.15
CA VAL A 621 3.97 -53.17 3.55
C VAL A 621 3.59 -51.84 4.18
N THR A 622 3.68 -50.76 3.41
CA THR A 622 3.25 -49.42 3.83
C THR A 622 1.72 -49.36 3.99
N THR A 623 1.25 -49.05 5.20
CA THR A 623 -0.18 -48.93 5.54
C THR A 623 -0.67 -47.48 5.53
N LYS A 624 0.19 -46.52 5.91
CA LYS A 624 -0.04 -45.07 5.77
C LYS A 624 1.26 -44.40 5.36
N SER A 625 1.16 -43.37 4.52
CA SER A 625 2.26 -42.49 4.13
C SER A 625 1.78 -41.04 4.21
N ARG A 626 2.56 -40.17 4.86
CA ARG A 626 2.28 -38.73 4.94
C ARG A 626 3.58 -37.93 4.84
N MET A 627 3.71 -37.14 3.79
CA MET A 627 4.79 -36.15 3.65
C MET A 627 4.30 -34.78 4.08
N VAL A 628 5.12 -34.06 4.85
CA VAL A 628 4.93 -32.64 5.20
C VAL A 628 6.19 -31.84 4.86
N VAL A 629 6.02 -30.55 4.63
CA VAL A 629 7.14 -29.61 4.43
C VAL A 629 7.33 -28.75 5.67
N LEU A 630 8.54 -28.76 6.23
CA LEU A 630 8.82 -28.08 7.50
C LEU A 630 9.21 -26.61 7.28
N ARG A 631 8.54 -25.68 7.97
CA ARG A 631 8.83 -24.23 7.93
C ARG A 631 10.01 -23.91 8.83
N ARG A 632 11.21 -23.68 8.27
CA ARG A 632 12.44 -23.35 9.04
C ARG A 632 13.18 -22.11 8.53
N SER A 633 12.54 -21.30 7.67
CA SER A 633 13.03 -19.96 7.31
C SER A 633 11.90 -18.94 7.36
N SER A 634 12.25 -17.67 7.44
CA SER A 634 11.36 -16.59 7.03
C SER A 634 10.95 -16.75 5.56
N PRO A 635 9.79 -16.18 5.15
CA PRO A 635 9.43 -16.06 3.76
C PRO A 635 10.48 -15.27 2.95
N LEU A 636 10.50 -15.51 1.65
CA LEU A 636 11.19 -14.69 0.65
C LEU A 636 10.39 -13.41 0.40
N GLY A 637 11.02 -12.42 -0.23
CA GLY A 637 10.33 -11.20 -0.65
C GLY A 637 9.20 -11.49 -1.64
N ASP A 638 8.12 -10.72 -1.54
CA ASP A 638 6.94 -10.84 -2.40
C ASP A 638 7.27 -10.59 -3.88
N ASN A 639 6.50 -11.20 -4.76
CA ASN A 639 6.60 -11.06 -6.20
C ASN A 639 5.23 -10.76 -6.80
N ASP A 640 4.99 -9.48 -7.07
CA ASP A 640 3.75 -8.94 -7.62
C ASP A 640 3.47 -9.37 -9.08
N GLN A 641 4.40 -10.02 -9.78
CA GLN A 641 4.11 -10.71 -11.04
C GLN A 641 3.25 -11.97 -10.83
N ILE A 642 3.20 -12.48 -9.60
CA ILE A 642 2.31 -13.58 -9.19
C ILE A 642 0.99 -12.96 -8.72
N VAL A 643 -0.09 -13.37 -9.39
CA VAL A 643 -1.45 -12.83 -9.24
C VAL A 643 -1.92 -12.87 -7.79
N GLN A 644 -1.75 -14.00 -7.11
CA GLN A 644 -2.09 -14.20 -5.70
C GLN A 644 -0.87 -13.97 -4.80
N GLU A 645 -1.08 -13.39 -3.62
CA GLU A 645 -0.05 -13.29 -2.58
C GLU A 645 0.37 -14.69 -2.11
N SER A 646 1.68 -14.93 -2.02
CA SER A 646 2.22 -16.21 -1.57
C SER A 646 3.49 -16.02 -0.75
N LEU A 647 3.49 -16.58 0.46
CA LEU A 647 4.71 -16.74 1.24
C LEU A 647 5.55 -17.85 0.60
N ALA A 648 6.52 -17.48 -0.25
CA ALA A 648 7.50 -18.41 -0.80
C ALA A 648 8.65 -18.64 0.22
N PHE A 649 9.25 -19.83 0.23
CA PHE A 649 10.32 -20.19 1.17
C PHE A 649 11.55 -20.76 0.45
N ASP A 650 12.74 -20.63 1.04
CA ASP A 650 13.96 -21.22 0.47
C ASP A 650 13.95 -22.73 0.69
N ALA A 651 13.74 -23.51 -0.37
CA ALA A 651 13.72 -24.97 -0.34
C ALA A 651 15.00 -25.59 0.26
N ARG A 652 16.14 -24.88 0.26
CA ARG A 652 17.39 -25.33 0.92
C ARG A 652 17.33 -25.27 2.44
N LYS A 653 16.34 -24.56 2.99
CA LYS A 653 16.07 -24.41 4.42
C LYS A 653 14.75 -25.07 4.85
N SER A 654 13.87 -25.46 3.93
CA SER A 654 12.61 -26.16 4.25
C SER A 654 12.73 -27.67 3.96
N PRO A 655 13.14 -28.50 4.95
CA PRO A 655 13.24 -29.94 4.76
C PRO A 655 11.87 -30.60 4.57
N LEU A 656 11.87 -31.67 3.78
CA LEU A 656 10.76 -32.59 3.62
C LEU A 656 10.84 -33.63 4.73
N LEU A 657 9.70 -33.94 5.36
CA LEU A 657 9.57 -34.99 6.36
C LEU A 657 8.48 -35.96 5.92
N LEU A 658 8.85 -37.21 5.69
CA LEU A 658 7.96 -38.31 5.34
C LEU A 658 7.80 -39.23 6.57
N LYS A 659 6.55 -39.45 7.00
CA LYS A 659 6.18 -40.46 7.99
C LYS A 659 5.47 -41.61 7.29
N GLU A 660 5.97 -42.82 7.47
CA GLU A 660 5.33 -44.05 7.00
C GLU A 660 5.03 -44.98 8.17
N GLU A 661 3.83 -45.57 8.18
CA GLU A 661 3.48 -46.67 9.07
C GLU A 661 3.55 -47.96 8.26
N LEU A 662 4.45 -48.88 8.62
CA LEU A 662 4.70 -50.12 7.89
C LEU A 662 4.44 -51.33 8.76
N THR A 663 3.88 -52.39 8.16
CA THR A 663 3.95 -53.74 8.72
C THR A 663 5.13 -54.45 8.09
N VAL A 664 6.11 -54.85 8.91
CA VAL A 664 7.31 -55.59 8.47
C VAL A 664 7.20 -57.03 8.94
N SER A 665 7.37 -57.98 8.01
CA SER A 665 7.60 -59.40 8.28
C SER A 665 9.04 -59.73 7.92
N THR A 666 9.78 -60.32 8.86
CA THR A 666 11.21 -60.59 8.70
C THR A 666 11.64 -61.91 9.33
N VAL A 667 12.73 -62.49 8.85
CA VAL A 667 13.30 -63.71 9.44
C VAL A 667 14.03 -63.34 10.73
N CYS A 668 13.77 -64.11 11.80
CA CYS A 668 14.48 -64.03 13.07
C CYS A 668 14.95 -65.42 13.49
N LEU A 669 16.25 -65.58 13.72
CA LEU A 669 16.92 -66.84 14.02
C LEU A 669 16.86 -67.15 15.52
N TYR A 670 15.71 -67.66 15.97
CA TYR A 670 15.48 -67.99 17.38
C TYR A 670 16.39 -69.12 17.90
N ASP A 671 17.13 -68.86 19.00
CA ASP A 671 17.87 -69.90 19.75
C ASP A 671 16.99 -70.51 20.84
N LEU A 672 16.37 -71.65 20.54
CA LEU A 672 15.41 -72.31 21.42
C LEU A 672 16.04 -73.28 22.44
N GLN A 673 17.38 -73.30 22.59
CA GLN A 673 18.08 -74.23 23.49
C GLN A 673 17.67 -74.10 24.96
N ALA A 674 17.31 -72.90 25.41
CA ALA A 674 16.96 -72.59 26.80
C ALA A 674 15.44 -72.43 27.04
N PHE A 675 14.59 -72.79 26.08
CA PHE A 675 13.15 -72.51 26.12
C PHE A 675 12.46 -73.09 27.37
N PRO A 676 11.62 -72.31 28.11
CA PRO A 676 11.12 -70.96 27.83
C PRO A 676 11.87 -69.83 28.59
N PHE A 677 13.12 -70.05 28.99
CA PHE A 677 13.96 -69.09 29.73
C PHE A 677 15.01 -68.42 28.83
N ASP A 678 14.85 -68.57 27.51
CA ASP A 678 15.67 -67.99 26.45
C ASP A 678 15.51 -66.46 26.35
N THR A 679 16.44 -65.82 25.65
CA THR A 679 16.36 -64.40 25.29
C THR A 679 16.71 -64.26 23.83
N GLN A 680 15.76 -63.76 23.04
CA GLN A 680 15.88 -63.64 21.59
C GLN A 680 16.27 -62.22 21.18
N THR A 681 17.02 -62.11 20.09
CA THR A 681 17.36 -60.83 19.43
C THR A 681 17.05 -60.98 17.95
N CYS A 682 16.12 -60.17 17.44
CA CYS A 682 15.76 -60.11 16.02
C CYS A 682 16.25 -58.78 15.43
N THR A 683 16.76 -58.78 14.20
CA THR A 683 17.17 -57.56 13.48
C THR A 683 16.20 -57.17 12.36
N ILE A 684 16.22 -55.88 11.97
CA ILE A 684 15.41 -55.21 10.92
C ILE A 684 16.28 -54.11 10.29
#